data_AF-M0D4S6-F1
#
_entry.id   AF-M0D4S6-F1
#
_cell.length_a   1.000
_cell.length_b   1.000
_cell.length_c   1.000
_cell.angle_alpha   90.00
_cell.angle_beta   90.00
_cell.angle_gamma   90.00
#
_symmetry.space_group_name_H-M   'P 1'
#
loop_
_entity.id
_entity.type
_entity.pdbx_description
1 polymer ?
#
loop_
_entity_poly.entity_id
_entity_poly.type
_entity_poly.pdbx_seq_one_letter_code
_entity_poly.pdbx_strand_id
1 'polypeptide(L)'
;MVSLLSVLTLVGAAGFLAAAALAARLYVERPLFRNYWFSWVVATGHLALWALADLLGRLGVVPFLADSVVPLLLLTVGLGALLHIALYDNTGSEGLLTEIRTSEALNEAVVDNYPDGAVVLFDADLTVLRAGGDDLPARDGAVADAEGTSLPALLPEPVLSRVEPPCRAALDGESASFDLSHDRATYEARALPLAGDPRTDGGSPTRHATVDDSLALLVVRNVTDRERRERRLREQRDRLSTLDRISRVLRDIDHALVGADSREAVARAVADRLAADDPYRAVTVAWREGARLVPDAWGGRERDGAARAFPAATGPAATDPGTRALETGAAQVVRDVGADGGLARDVGDETDPWRRSAHTLGARAVAVVPVRHEDRRLGVIAVYAGRRDDFESRELAVLDGFGETVGHAVVALERRERVTALADLHRLTRELFHAETTDAVGEVAVAAGPNLLGVDVALLAYDAADHRLRIVASSGEDATALADGTDRASVVWRAFASGESRTVDDLREAEGVAAPSADARSAAVVPLADHGVLAAVSETTGAFDERRRQLVDLLAATTEAALDRLASEADRRAREADLRERNERLVRLQRLNDVIRDVDQAMVGATSRAEIETAVCERLTADDRFAFAWIAGVDDRDPVEPRAAAGGGTYLENVSFDRDASPPEPALATLATGEPTVVDSLADRDRSADWVSAGLDAGFAAAVAVPLSLHDIDYGALAVYADRPETFDERTVAVFADLADTVAYGINARETKRGLLAAGGTELKLAVGDGESVLTELAAAVTGPLRVVETRPLDGDATEITFVAPDASLSALRERSERSPVETVETVSDRGDEHVFRATVTGPVLPAELVEFGAVPRDIESTETETTAVVLLLPHVDARQFVERLRERYPSVELLARRERDSRSLTRGAFLDEFESLVTDRQFEVLRTAYERGYFDRPRASSGQEVADSLGVSQPTVNYHLRESQHRLLSLLFGDADDGSAGEPPDDEAA
;
A
#
# COMPACT_ATOMS: atom_id res chain seq x y z
N MET A 1 -13.16 -26.89 -27.96
CA MET A 1 -12.58 -27.41 -29.23
C MET A 1 -12.04 -26.22 -30.04
N VAL A 2 -11.03 -25.54 -29.49
CA VAL A 2 -10.25 -24.52 -30.21
C VAL A 2 -9.30 -25.29 -31.13
N SER A 3 -9.46 -25.07 -32.43
CA SER A 3 -9.20 -26.10 -33.44
C SER A 3 -7.71 -26.39 -33.67
N LEU A 4 -7.41 -27.68 -33.87
CA LEU A 4 -6.18 -28.24 -34.43
C LEU A 4 -5.66 -27.50 -35.69
N LEU A 5 -6.55 -26.74 -36.35
CA LEU A 5 -6.27 -25.97 -37.57
C LEU A 5 -5.29 -24.81 -37.35
N SER A 6 -5.32 -24.14 -36.19
CA SER A 6 -4.46 -22.98 -35.90
C SER A 6 -3.00 -23.38 -35.65
N VAL A 7 -2.79 -24.62 -35.19
CA VAL A 7 -1.45 -25.20 -35.02
C VAL A 7 -0.90 -25.64 -36.38
N LEU A 8 -1.75 -26.20 -37.26
CA LEU A 8 -1.35 -26.59 -38.61
C LEU A 8 -0.95 -25.40 -39.49
N THR A 9 -1.61 -24.25 -39.35
CA THR A 9 -1.25 -23.03 -40.10
C THR A 9 0.08 -22.44 -39.64
N LEU A 10 0.37 -22.49 -38.33
CA LEU A 10 1.66 -22.04 -37.80
C LEU A 10 2.82 -22.95 -38.25
N VAL A 11 2.59 -24.27 -38.25
CA VAL A 11 3.56 -25.26 -38.76
C VAL A 11 3.78 -25.11 -40.27
N GLY A 12 2.73 -24.81 -41.03
CA GLY A 12 2.82 -24.52 -42.47
C GLY A 12 3.65 -23.25 -42.76
N ALA A 13 3.44 -22.18 -42.00
CA ALA A 13 4.20 -20.93 -42.15
C ALA A 13 5.68 -21.10 -41.81
N ALA A 14 6.00 -21.88 -40.76
CA ALA A 14 7.37 -22.19 -40.38
C ALA A 14 8.08 -23.07 -41.42
N GLY A 15 7.38 -24.09 -41.95
CA GLY A 15 7.91 -24.93 -43.04
C GLY A 15 8.16 -24.16 -44.33
N PHE A 16 7.31 -23.17 -44.62
CA PHE A 16 7.46 -22.29 -45.79
C PHE A 16 8.70 -21.39 -45.70
N LEU A 17 8.92 -20.75 -44.53
CA LEU A 17 10.11 -19.91 -44.30
C LEU A 17 11.41 -20.73 -44.37
N ALA A 18 11.39 -21.97 -43.85
CA ALA A 18 12.53 -22.88 -43.95
C ALA A 18 12.85 -23.28 -45.40
N ALA A 19 11.83 -23.57 -46.21
CA ALA A 19 12.01 -23.90 -47.63
C ALA A 19 12.53 -22.70 -48.44
N ALA A 20 12.03 -21.49 -48.18
CA ALA A 20 12.49 -20.27 -48.83
C ALA A 20 13.96 -19.94 -48.50
N ALA A 21 14.37 -20.13 -47.24
CA ALA A 21 15.77 -19.95 -46.82
C ALA A 21 16.71 -20.98 -47.47
N LEU A 22 16.28 -22.24 -47.58
CA LEU A 22 17.05 -23.31 -48.21
C LEU A 22 17.25 -23.05 -49.72
N ALA A 23 16.20 -22.57 -50.38
CA ALA A 23 16.22 -22.25 -51.80
C ALA A 23 17.10 -21.02 -52.11
N ALA A 24 17.06 -19.97 -51.26
CA ALA A 24 17.95 -18.82 -51.36
C ALA A 24 19.43 -19.20 -51.15
N ARG A 25 19.71 -20.16 -50.27
CA ARG A 25 21.06 -20.68 -50.06
C ARG A 25 21.58 -21.45 -51.28
N LEU A 26 20.74 -22.30 -51.89
CA LEU A 26 21.08 -23.03 -53.11
C LEU A 26 21.30 -22.12 -54.33
N TYR A 27 20.59 -20.99 -54.41
CA TYR A 27 20.78 -19.97 -55.46
C TYR A 27 22.18 -19.33 -55.43
N VAL A 28 22.72 -19.10 -54.23
CA VAL A 28 24.06 -18.50 -54.06
C VAL A 28 25.17 -19.53 -54.29
N GLU A 29 24.96 -20.78 -53.88
CA GLU A 29 26.02 -21.80 -53.88
C GLU A 29 26.18 -22.56 -55.21
N ARG A 30 25.16 -22.63 -56.10
CA ARG A 30 25.24 -23.41 -57.35
C ARG A 30 24.80 -22.64 -58.60
N PRO A 31 25.74 -22.21 -59.48
CA PRO A 31 25.42 -21.38 -60.65
C PRO A 31 24.52 -22.07 -61.69
N LEU A 32 24.45 -23.41 -61.72
CA LEU A 32 23.57 -24.17 -62.61
C LEU A 32 22.07 -24.03 -62.28
N PHE A 33 21.70 -23.69 -61.04
CA PHE A 33 20.29 -23.54 -60.63
C PHE A 33 19.73 -22.13 -60.85
N ARG A 34 20.58 -21.17 -61.23
CA ARG A 34 20.19 -19.77 -61.43
C ARG A 34 19.13 -19.60 -62.52
N ASN A 35 19.12 -20.48 -63.52
CA ASN A 35 18.15 -20.46 -64.60
C ASN A 35 16.75 -20.98 -64.18
N TYR A 36 16.65 -21.76 -63.10
CA TYR A 36 15.38 -22.31 -62.60
C TYR A 36 14.76 -21.47 -61.45
N TRP A 37 15.53 -20.55 -60.86
CA TRP A 37 15.12 -19.72 -59.73
C TRP A 37 13.89 -18.85 -60.03
N PHE A 38 13.85 -18.25 -61.22
CA PHE A 38 12.76 -17.39 -61.62
C PHE A 38 11.42 -18.14 -61.68
N SER A 39 11.44 -19.40 -62.15
CA SER A 39 10.25 -20.26 -62.20
C SER A 39 9.71 -20.58 -60.80
N TRP A 40 10.61 -20.78 -59.83
CA TRP A 40 10.25 -21.10 -58.45
C TRP A 40 9.66 -19.90 -57.69
N VAL A 41 10.24 -18.70 -57.85
CA VAL A 41 9.73 -17.46 -57.25
C VAL A 41 8.33 -17.12 -57.77
N VAL A 42 8.10 -17.28 -59.08
CA VAL A 42 6.80 -17.03 -59.69
C VAL A 42 5.75 -18.02 -59.17
N ALA A 43 6.06 -19.32 -59.10
CA ALA A 43 5.15 -20.33 -58.55
C ALA A 43 4.79 -20.07 -57.07
N THR A 44 5.76 -19.61 -56.29
CA THR A 44 5.58 -19.31 -54.86
C THR A 44 4.68 -18.08 -54.64
N GLY A 45 4.85 -17.03 -55.44
CA GLY A 45 3.99 -15.84 -55.39
C GLY A 45 2.52 -16.14 -55.74
N HIS A 46 2.29 -17.09 -56.65
CA HIS A 46 0.93 -17.49 -57.06
C HIS A 46 0.18 -18.22 -55.96
N LEU A 47 0.85 -19.11 -55.22
CA LEU A 47 0.26 -19.82 -54.08
C LEU A 47 -0.10 -18.89 -52.92
N ALA A 48 0.73 -17.89 -52.65
CA ALA A 48 0.46 -16.88 -51.63
C ALA A 48 -0.76 -16.01 -51.97
N LEU A 49 -0.88 -15.61 -53.25
CA LEU A 49 -2.02 -14.81 -53.72
C LEU A 49 -3.34 -15.61 -53.65
N TRP A 50 -3.30 -16.91 -53.94
CA TRP A 50 -4.45 -17.80 -53.82
C TRP A 50 -4.91 -17.99 -52.36
N ALA A 51 -3.96 -18.18 -51.43
CA ALA A 51 -4.26 -18.31 -50.01
C ALA A 51 -4.88 -17.02 -49.42
N LEU A 52 -4.42 -15.85 -49.87
CA LEU A 52 -4.98 -14.56 -49.47
C LEU A 52 -6.42 -14.37 -49.97
N ALA A 53 -6.70 -14.81 -51.21
CA ALA A 53 -8.04 -14.77 -51.78
C ALA A 53 -9.03 -15.69 -51.05
N ASP A 54 -8.62 -16.91 -50.68
CA ASP A 54 -9.46 -17.85 -49.90
C ASP A 54 -9.77 -17.29 -48.49
N LEU A 55 -8.77 -16.68 -47.84
CA LEU A 55 -8.94 -16.07 -46.52
C LEU A 55 -9.95 -14.92 -46.55
N LEU A 56 -9.84 -14.02 -47.53
CA LEU A 56 -10.76 -12.89 -47.70
C LEU A 56 -12.19 -13.36 -48.03
N GLY A 57 -12.33 -14.46 -48.78
CA GLY A 57 -13.62 -15.10 -49.05
C GLY A 57 -14.29 -15.66 -47.79
N ARG A 58 -13.55 -16.32 -46.91
CA ARG A 58 -14.07 -16.89 -45.65
C ARG A 58 -14.48 -15.84 -44.61
N LEU A 59 -13.89 -14.65 -44.68
CA LEU A 59 -14.23 -13.51 -43.80
C LEU A 59 -15.47 -12.74 -44.27
N GLY A 60 -16.09 -13.14 -45.39
CA GLY A 60 -17.36 -12.57 -45.86
C GLY A 60 -17.27 -11.13 -46.37
N VAL A 61 -16.07 -10.61 -46.63
CA VAL A 61 -15.85 -9.17 -46.83
C VAL A 61 -16.30 -8.70 -48.23
N VAL A 62 -16.24 -9.53 -49.29
CA VAL A 62 -16.84 -9.22 -50.62
C VAL A 62 -17.06 -10.53 -51.43
N PRO A 63 -18.28 -10.88 -51.87
CA PRO A 63 -18.51 -12.11 -52.65
C PRO A 63 -18.01 -12.07 -54.11
N PHE A 64 -17.63 -10.90 -54.62
CA PHE A 64 -17.39 -10.66 -56.06
C PHE A 64 -15.94 -10.86 -56.53
N LEU A 65 -14.99 -11.19 -55.64
CA LEU A 65 -13.58 -11.33 -56.00
C LEU A 65 -13.21 -12.70 -56.60
N ALA A 66 -14.08 -13.72 -56.51
CA ALA A 66 -13.79 -15.06 -57.02
C ALA A 66 -13.67 -15.12 -58.55
N ASP A 67 -14.43 -14.31 -59.29
CA ASP A 67 -14.48 -14.39 -60.75
C ASP A 67 -13.30 -13.66 -61.46
N SER A 68 -12.60 -12.76 -60.76
CA SER A 68 -11.52 -11.96 -61.35
C SER A 68 -10.10 -12.53 -61.13
N VAL A 69 -9.92 -13.49 -60.23
CA VAL A 69 -8.58 -14.01 -59.84
C VAL A 69 -8.11 -15.13 -60.78
N VAL A 70 -9.03 -15.92 -61.34
CA VAL A 70 -8.71 -17.06 -62.21
C VAL A 70 -8.07 -16.66 -63.55
N PRO A 71 -8.51 -15.59 -64.26
CA PRO A 71 -7.89 -15.19 -65.52
C PRO A 71 -6.46 -14.66 -65.38
N LEU A 72 -6.16 -13.99 -64.25
CA LEU A 72 -4.85 -13.38 -64.01
C LEU A 72 -3.76 -14.43 -63.75
N LEU A 73 -4.13 -15.53 -63.09
CA LEU A 73 -3.24 -16.67 -62.82
C LEU A 73 -2.91 -17.49 -64.09
N LEU A 74 -3.78 -17.48 -65.11
CA LEU A 74 -3.54 -18.17 -66.38
C LEU A 74 -2.58 -17.40 -67.31
N LEU A 75 -2.65 -16.07 -67.31
CA LEU A 75 -1.82 -15.22 -68.17
C LEU A 75 -0.33 -15.29 -67.79
N THR A 76 -0.05 -15.31 -66.48
CA THR A 76 1.30 -15.35 -65.91
C THR A 76 2.00 -16.69 -66.14
N VAL A 77 1.26 -17.80 -66.14
CA VAL A 77 1.79 -19.14 -66.46
C VAL A 77 2.16 -19.24 -67.95
N GLY A 78 1.38 -18.64 -68.84
CA GLY A 78 1.66 -18.64 -70.29
C GLY A 78 2.92 -17.85 -70.68
N LEU A 79 3.17 -16.71 -70.04
CA LEU A 79 4.32 -15.85 -70.34
C LEU A 79 5.65 -16.48 -69.90
N GLY A 80 5.65 -17.23 -68.79
CA GLY A 80 6.83 -17.91 -68.27
C GLY A 80 7.32 -19.07 -69.15
N ALA A 81 6.41 -19.77 -69.83
CA ALA A 81 6.75 -20.87 -70.73
C ALA A 81 7.43 -20.39 -72.03
N LEU A 82 6.99 -19.25 -72.58
CA LEU A 82 7.56 -18.67 -73.80
C LEU A 82 9.00 -18.17 -73.62
N LEU A 83 9.30 -17.57 -72.46
CA LEU A 83 10.63 -17.06 -72.15
C LEU A 83 11.67 -18.19 -72.01
N HIS A 84 11.23 -19.37 -71.57
CA HIS A 84 12.11 -20.52 -71.32
C HIS A 84 12.56 -21.23 -72.60
N ILE A 85 11.76 -21.16 -73.68
CA ILE A 85 12.07 -21.75 -74.99
C ILE A 85 13.08 -20.88 -75.75
N ALA A 86 13.03 -19.55 -75.60
CA ALA A 86 13.92 -18.62 -76.30
C ALA A 86 15.39 -18.66 -75.82
N LEU A 87 15.67 -19.21 -74.64
CA LEU A 87 17.01 -19.19 -74.03
C LEU A 87 17.85 -20.47 -74.27
N TYR A 88 17.32 -21.49 -74.95
CA TYR A 88 17.99 -22.80 -75.08
C TYR A 88 18.79 -23.00 -76.40
N ASP A 89 18.64 -22.14 -77.41
CA ASP A 89 19.01 -22.48 -78.80
C ASP A 89 20.34 -21.87 -79.32
N ASN A 90 21.34 -21.57 -78.48
CA ASN A 90 22.48 -20.79 -79.00
C ASN A 90 23.86 -21.02 -78.34
N THR A 91 24.41 -22.24 -78.31
CA THR A 91 25.85 -22.44 -77.96
C THR A 91 26.43 -23.81 -78.39
N GLY A 92 26.84 -23.95 -79.66
CA GLY A 92 27.81 -25.00 -80.00
C GLY A 92 27.96 -25.28 -81.48
N SER A 93 28.95 -24.66 -82.16
CA SER A 93 29.52 -25.19 -83.42
C SER A 93 30.81 -24.51 -83.97
N GLU A 94 31.52 -23.60 -83.28
CA GLU A 94 32.69 -22.88 -83.87
C GLU A 94 34.04 -23.04 -83.14
N GLY A 95 34.31 -24.19 -82.50
CA GLY A 95 35.52 -24.36 -81.68
C GLY A 95 36.76 -24.95 -82.36
N LEU A 96 36.63 -25.61 -83.53
CA LEU A 96 37.65 -26.58 -83.98
C LEU A 96 38.37 -26.24 -85.30
N LEU A 97 38.07 -25.11 -85.95
CA LEU A 97 38.72 -24.72 -87.22
C LEU A 97 39.65 -23.50 -87.11
N THR A 98 39.69 -22.83 -85.95
CA THR A 98 40.47 -21.60 -85.73
C THR A 98 41.91 -21.90 -85.26
N GLU A 99 42.17 -23.06 -84.68
CA GLU A 99 43.44 -23.33 -83.99
C GLU A 99 44.64 -23.52 -84.94
N ILE A 100 44.42 -24.01 -86.17
CA ILE A 100 45.51 -24.33 -87.10
C ILE A 100 45.94 -23.13 -87.97
N ARG A 101 45.06 -22.19 -88.29
CA ARG A 101 45.43 -20.96 -89.04
C ARG A 101 46.06 -19.88 -88.17
N THR A 102 45.88 -19.96 -86.86
CA THR A 102 46.37 -18.94 -85.93
C THR A 102 47.88 -19.04 -85.71
N SER A 103 48.50 -20.23 -85.78
CA SER A 103 49.94 -20.37 -85.53
C SER A 103 50.84 -19.69 -86.56
N GLU A 104 50.43 -19.61 -87.83
CA GLU A 104 51.25 -19.01 -88.90
C GLU A 104 51.04 -17.50 -89.01
N ALA A 105 49.83 -16.99 -88.76
CA ALA A 105 49.56 -15.55 -88.69
C ALA A 105 50.08 -14.89 -87.39
N LEU A 106 50.20 -15.66 -86.29
CA LEU A 106 50.67 -15.15 -85.00
C LEU A 106 52.15 -14.77 -85.02
N ASN A 107 53.01 -15.52 -85.72
CA ASN A 107 54.44 -15.20 -85.77
C ASN A 107 54.74 -13.94 -86.61
N GLU A 108 53.98 -13.70 -87.67
CA GLU A 108 54.13 -12.50 -88.50
C GLU A 108 53.56 -11.26 -87.78
N ALA A 109 52.42 -11.40 -87.09
CA ALA A 109 51.83 -10.32 -86.31
C ALA A 109 52.64 -9.91 -85.06
N VAL A 110 53.39 -10.83 -84.44
CA VAL A 110 54.19 -10.56 -83.23
C VAL A 110 55.45 -9.76 -83.52
N VAL A 111 56.09 -9.96 -84.69
CA VAL A 111 57.26 -9.17 -85.09
C VAL A 111 56.83 -7.76 -85.49
N ASP A 112 55.75 -7.63 -86.27
CA ASP A 112 55.32 -6.34 -86.80
C ASP A 112 54.60 -5.47 -85.75
N ASN A 113 54.01 -6.05 -84.69
CA ASN A 113 53.41 -5.34 -83.55
C ASN A 113 54.07 -5.73 -82.22
N TYR A 114 55.37 -5.51 -82.05
CA TYR A 114 56.01 -5.63 -80.74
C TYR A 114 55.77 -4.33 -79.92
N PRO A 115 54.87 -4.34 -78.92
CA PRO A 115 54.42 -3.12 -78.26
C PRO A 115 55.49 -2.56 -77.33
N ASP A 116 55.64 -1.23 -77.36
CA ASP A 116 56.62 -0.48 -76.57
C ASP A 116 58.06 -1.01 -76.76
N GLY A 117 58.41 -1.43 -77.98
CA GLY A 117 59.73 -1.97 -78.29
C GLY A 117 59.95 -2.26 -79.78
N ALA A 118 61.10 -2.84 -80.10
CA ALA A 118 61.49 -3.19 -81.45
C ALA A 118 62.25 -4.52 -81.47
N VAL A 119 61.99 -5.34 -82.49
CA VAL A 119 62.70 -6.57 -82.79
C VAL A 119 63.39 -6.40 -84.14
N VAL A 120 64.71 -6.48 -84.15
CA VAL A 120 65.56 -6.21 -85.32
C VAL A 120 66.44 -7.41 -85.60
N LEU A 121 66.25 -8.04 -86.76
CA LEU A 121 67.11 -9.10 -87.30
C LEU A 121 68.19 -8.46 -88.16
N PHE A 122 69.46 -8.80 -87.92
CA PHE A 122 70.59 -8.25 -88.66
C PHE A 122 71.63 -9.33 -89.02
N ASP A 123 72.40 -9.06 -90.08
CA ASP A 123 73.47 -9.90 -90.59
C ASP A 123 74.87 -9.55 -90.03
N ALA A 124 75.89 -10.25 -90.53
CA ALA A 124 77.29 -10.07 -90.13
C ALA A 124 77.83 -8.64 -90.35
N ASP A 125 77.26 -7.89 -91.30
CA ASP A 125 77.61 -6.49 -91.59
C ASP A 125 76.78 -5.49 -90.77
N LEU A 126 76.02 -5.99 -89.78
CA LEU A 126 75.04 -5.21 -88.99
C LEU A 126 73.98 -4.55 -89.86
N THR A 127 73.69 -5.12 -91.03
CA THR A 127 72.61 -4.66 -91.92
C THR A 127 71.32 -5.30 -91.45
N VAL A 128 70.29 -4.47 -91.29
CA VAL A 128 68.98 -4.90 -90.83
C VAL A 128 68.27 -5.66 -91.96
N LEU A 129 68.01 -6.94 -91.74
CA LEU A 129 67.30 -7.80 -92.68
C LEU A 129 65.79 -7.76 -92.49
N ARG A 130 65.35 -7.67 -91.23
CA ARG A 130 63.94 -7.53 -90.87
C ARG A 130 63.83 -6.72 -89.61
N ALA A 131 62.86 -5.81 -89.54
CA ALA A 131 62.63 -5.03 -88.34
C ALA A 131 61.13 -4.80 -88.13
N GLY A 132 60.67 -4.97 -86.90
CA GLY A 132 59.27 -4.76 -86.55
C GLY A 132 59.12 -4.32 -85.10
N GLY A 133 57.97 -3.71 -84.78
CA GLY A 133 57.70 -3.10 -83.49
C GLY A 133 57.40 -1.61 -83.57
N ASP A 134 57.00 -1.05 -82.43
CA ASP A 134 56.45 0.30 -82.32
C ASP A 134 57.48 1.36 -81.88
N ASP A 135 58.58 0.96 -81.23
CA ASP A 135 59.51 1.90 -80.58
C ASP A 135 60.97 1.41 -80.62
N LEU A 136 61.83 2.11 -81.35
CA LEU A 136 63.28 1.89 -81.40
C LEU A 136 64.01 3.16 -80.91
N PRO A 137 65.04 3.05 -80.04
CA PRO A 137 65.67 4.23 -79.44
C PRO A 137 66.21 5.22 -80.47
N ALA A 138 65.72 6.47 -80.41
CA ALA A 138 66.20 7.62 -81.16
C ALA A 138 65.98 7.57 -82.70
N ARG A 139 64.97 6.81 -83.16
CA ARG A 139 64.45 6.87 -84.53
C ARG A 139 63.01 7.40 -84.53
N ASP A 140 62.74 8.43 -85.34
CA ASP A 140 61.39 8.89 -85.64
C ASP A 140 60.88 8.19 -86.92
N GLY A 141 59.85 7.34 -86.81
CA GLY A 141 59.24 6.63 -87.95
C GLY A 141 58.96 5.15 -87.67
N ALA A 142 58.40 4.43 -88.64
CA ALA A 142 58.13 3.00 -88.46
C ALA A 142 59.43 2.21 -88.37
N VAL A 143 59.48 1.24 -87.44
CA VAL A 143 60.65 0.35 -87.27
C VAL A 143 60.88 -0.51 -88.53
N ALA A 144 59.81 -0.87 -89.25
CA ALA A 144 59.87 -1.59 -90.52
C ALA A 144 60.64 -0.86 -91.64
N ASP A 145 60.67 0.47 -91.62
CA ASP A 145 61.45 1.27 -92.59
C ASP A 145 62.97 1.18 -92.34
N ALA A 146 63.42 0.42 -91.33
CA ALA A 146 64.83 0.20 -91.04
C ALA A 146 65.45 -0.94 -91.88
N GLU A 147 64.62 -1.75 -92.56
CA GLU A 147 65.07 -2.85 -93.40
C GLU A 147 65.99 -2.39 -94.54
N GLY A 148 67.07 -3.14 -94.78
CA GLY A 148 68.12 -2.82 -95.74
C GLY A 148 69.08 -1.70 -95.33
N THR A 149 68.92 -1.14 -94.12
CA THR A 149 69.82 -0.10 -93.58
C THR A 149 70.77 -0.69 -92.53
N SER A 150 71.99 -0.16 -92.43
CA SER A 150 72.97 -0.61 -91.43
C SER A 150 72.70 0.03 -90.06
N LEU A 151 72.78 -0.74 -88.97
CA LEU A 151 72.55 -0.30 -87.58
C LEU A 151 73.33 0.98 -87.17
N PRO A 152 74.60 1.18 -87.57
CA PRO A 152 75.35 2.42 -87.33
C PRO A 152 74.75 3.66 -87.98
N ALA A 153 73.99 3.51 -89.07
CA ALA A 153 73.30 4.63 -89.72
C ALA A 153 71.93 4.92 -89.09
N LEU A 154 71.38 3.96 -88.32
CA LEU A 154 70.04 4.02 -87.75
C LEU A 154 70.00 4.60 -86.33
N LEU A 155 71.06 4.37 -85.55
CA LEU A 155 71.12 4.76 -84.13
C LEU A 155 72.15 5.89 -83.92
N PRO A 156 71.86 6.90 -83.09
CA PRO A 156 72.82 7.94 -82.77
C PRO A 156 73.96 7.40 -81.89
N GLU A 157 75.13 8.03 -81.99
CA GLU A 157 76.39 7.61 -81.35
C GLU A 157 76.30 7.20 -79.86
N PRO A 158 75.54 7.89 -78.98
CA PRO A 158 75.42 7.51 -77.56
C PRO A 158 74.69 6.18 -77.34
N VAL A 159 73.81 5.80 -78.26
CA VAL A 159 73.06 4.53 -78.24
C VAL A 159 73.85 3.46 -78.97
N LEU A 160 74.41 3.79 -80.15
CA LEU A 160 75.22 2.89 -80.96
C LEU A 160 76.41 2.32 -80.18
N SER A 161 77.14 3.16 -79.44
CA SER A 161 78.28 2.74 -78.63
C SER A 161 77.96 1.72 -77.54
N ARG A 162 76.68 1.61 -77.13
CA ARG A 162 76.21 0.58 -76.17
C ARG A 162 75.59 -0.63 -76.85
N VAL A 163 75.03 -0.48 -78.06
CA VAL A 163 74.33 -1.55 -78.79
C VAL A 163 75.29 -2.37 -79.67
N GLU A 164 76.29 -1.74 -80.30
CA GLU A 164 77.18 -2.40 -81.25
C GLU A 164 78.01 -3.55 -80.65
N PRO A 165 78.67 -3.40 -79.47
CA PRO A 165 79.45 -4.50 -78.92
C PRO A 165 78.61 -5.74 -78.57
N PRO A 166 77.43 -5.63 -77.91
CA PRO A 166 76.51 -6.75 -77.70
C PRO A 166 76.00 -7.39 -79.00
N CYS A 167 75.72 -6.59 -80.04
CA CYS A 167 75.24 -7.11 -81.32
C CYS A 167 76.31 -7.94 -82.06
N ARG A 168 77.57 -7.50 -82.05
CA ARG A 168 78.69 -8.29 -82.59
C ARG A 168 78.92 -9.57 -81.80
N ALA A 169 78.85 -9.51 -80.47
CA ALA A 169 78.96 -10.70 -79.62
C ALA A 169 77.84 -11.73 -79.90
N ALA A 170 76.63 -11.26 -80.22
CA ALA A 170 75.53 -12.14 -80.62
C ALA A 170 75.76 -12.83 -81.98
N LEU A 171 76.42 -12.17 -82.94
CA LEU A 171 76.82 -12.82 -84.20
C LEU A 171 77.89 -13.91 -83.98
N ASP A 172 78.73 -13.75 -82.96
CA ASP A 172 79.72 -14.74 -82.53
C ASP A 172 79.10 -15.88 -81.67
N GLY A 173 77.79 -15.85 -81.41
CA GLY A 173 77.06 -16.90 -80.69
C GLY A 173 76.74 -16.60 -79.22
N GLU A 174 77.03 -15.40 -78.71
CA GLU A 174 76.81 -15.04 -77.30
C GLU A 174 75.60 -14.11 -77.11
N SER A 175 74.62 -14.52 -76.31
CA SER A 175 73.51 -13.63 -75.96
C SER A 175 73.91 -12.59 -74.91
N ALA A 176 73.60 -11.31 -75.15
CA ALA A 176 73.89 -10.21 -74.23
C ALA A 176 72.63 -9.39 -73.93
N SER A 177 72.41 -9.00 -72.67
CA SER A 177 71.31 -8.13 -72.24
C SER A 177 71.87 -6.91 -71.52
N PHE A 178 71.30 -5.73 -71.78
CA PHE A 178 71.82 -4.45 -71.32
C PHE A 178 70.73 -3.38 -71.33
N ASP A 179 70.88 -2.39 -70.46
CA ASP A 179 69.94 -1.26 -70.40
C ASP A 179 70.42 -0.08 -71.25
N LEU A 180 69.49 0.54 -71.93
CA LEU A 180 69.65 1.77 -72.69
C LEU A 180 68.84 2.88 -72.03
N SER A 181 69.36 4.10 -72.05
CA SER A 181 68.62 5.27 -71.59
C SER A 181 68.81 6.37 -72.60
N HIS A 182 67.70 6.85 -73.15
CA HIS A 182 67.68 7.91 -74.14
C HIS A 182 66.44 8.80 -73.93
N ASP A 183 66.64 10.12 -73.97
CA ASP A 183 65.62 11.16 -73.86
C ASP A 183 64.50 10.92 -72.81
N ARG A 184 64.92 10.58 -71.57
CA ARG A 184 64.07 10.27 -70.40
C ARG A 184 63.27 8.97 -70.46
N ALA A 185 63.44 8.16 -71.50
CA ALA A 185 62.96 6.78 -71.58
C ALA A 185 64.07 5.80 -71.21
N THR A 186 63.69 4.72 -70.52
CA THR A 186 64.58 3.60 -70.18
C THR A 186 64.15 2.39 -70.97
N TYR A 187 65.10 1.75 -71.67
CA TYR A 187 64.86 0.57 -72.48
C TYR A 187 65.72 -0.58 -71.97
N GLU A 188 65.16 -1.77 -71.96
CA GLU A 188 65.87 -3.04 -71.78
C GLU A 188 66.12 -3.63 -73.17
N ALA A 189 67.38 -3.89 -73.52
CA ALA A 189 67.78 -4.44 -74.80
C ALA A 189 68.47 -5.80 -74.65
N ARG A 190 68.29 -6.68 -75.63
CA ARG A 190 68.88 -8.02 -75.66
C ARG A 190 69.25 -8.44 -77.07
N ALA A 191 70.51 -8.76 -77.29
CA ALA A 191 71.01 -9.34 -78.52
C ALA A 191 71.10 -10.87 -78.37
N LEU A 192 70.59 -11.62 -79.34
CA LEU A 192 70.47 -13.08 -79.34
C LEU A 192 71.02 -13.68 -80.65
N PRO A 193 71.81 -14.76 -80.62
CA PRO A 193 72.21 -15.50 -81.82
C PRO A 193 71.04 -16.29 -82.42
N LEU A 194 70.95 -16.35 -83.75
CA LEU A 194 70.05 -17.24 -84.50
C LEU A 194 70.88 -18.21 -85.34
N ALA A 195 70.83 -19.50 -84.99
CA ALA A 195 71.51 -20.55 -85.76
C ALA A 195 70.60 -21.06 -86.90
N GLY A 196 71.08 -21.03 -88.14
CA GLY A 196 70.42 -21.66 -89.28
C GLY A 196 70.38 -23.19 -89.16
N ASP A 197 69.20 -23.79 -89.29
CA ASP A 197 68.97 -25.25 -89.28
C ASP A 197 69.52 -25.89 -90.58
N PRO A 198 70.58 -26.72 -90.55
CA PRO A 198 71.13 -27.35 -91.74
C PRO A 198 70.26 -28.55 -92.12
N ARG A 199 69.23 -28.30 -92.95
CA ARG A 199 68.36 -29.39 -93.42
C ARG A 199 69.10 -30.32 -94.37
N THR A 200 69.15 -31.57 -93.90
CA THR A 200 69.60 -32.79 -94.53
C THR A 200 68.58 -33.25 -95.58
N ASP A 201 69.01 -33.46 -96.82
CA ASP A 201 68.75 -34.71 -97.54
C ASP A 201 69.57 -34.82 -98.83
N GLY A 202 70.00 -36.05 -99.10
CA GLY A 202 71.19 -36.38 -99.90
C GLY A 202 71.09 -36.17 -101.41
N GLY A 203 72.23 -35.82 -102.03
CA GLY A 203 72.34 -35.80 -103.48
C GLY A 203 73.56 -35.09 -104.08
N SER A 204 74.77 -35.61 -103.82
CA SER A 204 76.04 -35.35 -104.53
C SER A 204 76.79 -34.02 -104.25
N PRO A 205 78.13 -34.05 -104.08
CA PRO A 205 78.89 -32.92 -103.56
C PRO A 205 79.47 -32.05 -104.68
N THR A 206 79.04 -30.79 -104.75
CA THR A 206 79.85 -29.72 -105.32
C THR A 206 80.31 -28.79 -104.20
N ARG A 207 81.62 -28.80 -103.99
CA ARG A 207 82.37 -27.86 -103.15
C ARG A 207 81.97 -26.43 -103.50
N HIS A 208 81.50 -25.67 -102.51
CA HIS A 208 82.16 -24.51 -101.90
C HIS A 208 81.17 -23.96 -100.86
N ALA A 209 81.36 -24.33 -99.59
CA ALA A 209 80.80 -23.57 -98.49
C ALA A 209 81.57 -22.24 -98.44
N THR A 210 80.89 -21.14 -98.74
CA THR A 210 81.27 -19.82 -98.24
C THR A 210 80.44 -19.58 -96.99
N VAL A 211 81.15 -19.41 -95.88
CA VAL A 211 80.70 -18.80 -94.63
C VAL A 211 79.97 -17.49 -94.96
N ASP A 212 78.71 -17.31 -94.54
CA ASP A 212 78.18 -15.97 -94.20
C ASP A 212 76.75 -15.86 -93.59
N ASP A 213 76.06 -16.92 -93.16
CA ASP A 213 74.71 -16.76 -92.59
C ASP A 213 74.69 -16.79 -91.05
N SER A 214 75.55 -16.00 -90.40
CA SER A 214 75.40 -15.70 -88.97
C SER A 214 74.35 -14.60 -88.80
N LEU A 215 73.15 -14.97 -88.35
CA LEU A 215 72.06 -14.04 -88.07
C LEU A 215 71.98 -13.77 -86.57
N ALA A 216 71.68 -12.53 -86.19
CA ALA A 216 71.41 -12.17 -84.80
C ALA A 216 70.16 -11.30 -84.68
N LEU A 217 69.47 -11.44 -83.56
CA LEU A 217 68.23 -10.75 -83.23
C LEU A 217 68.47 -9.78 -82.08
N LEU A 218 68.20 -8.50 -82.27
CA LEU A 218 68.18 -7.48 -81.24
C LEU A 218 66.72 -7.20 -80.85
N VAL A 219 66.36 -7.48 -79.60
CA VAL A 219 65.07 -7.12 -79.02
C VAL A 219 65.29 -5.95 -78.08
N VAL A 220 64.55 -4.86 -78.27
CA VAL A 220 64.57 -3.66 -77.42
C VAL A 220 63.18 -3.43 -76.88
N ARG A 221 63.06 -3.08 -75.60
CA ARG A 221 61.77 -2.81 -74.96
C ARG A 221 61.85 -1.61 -74.02
N ASN A 222 60.95 -0.65 -74.19
CA ASN A 222 60.75 0.48 -73.30
C ASN A 222 60.09 0.02 -71.98
N VAL A 223 60.74 0.28 -70.85
CA VAL A 223 60.28 -0.15 -69.50
C VAL A 223 59.92 1.03 -68.58
N THR A 224 59.84 2.24 -69.15
CA THR A 224 59.68 3.50 -68.39
C THR A 224 58.41 3.53 -67.50
N ASP A 225 57.26 3.11 -68.03
CA ASP A 225 55.99 3.14 -67.29
C ASP A 225 55.91 2.06 -66.21
N ARG A 226 56.62 0.94 -66.40
CA ARG A 226 56.68 -0.15 -65.44
C ARG A 226 57.38 0.28 -64.15
N GLU A 227 58.55 0.91 -64.27
CA GLU A 227 59.35 1.39 -63.12
C GLU A 227 58.61 2.46 -62.30
N ARG A 228 57.90 3.39 -62.97
CA ARG A 228 57.09 4.42 -62.29
C ARG A 228 55.95 3.82 -61.47
N ARG A 229 55.31 2.76 -61.99
CA ARG A 229 54.21 2.06 -61.32
C ARG A 229 54.68 1.34 -60.06
N GLU A 230 55.85 0.68 -60.11
CA GLU A 230 56.40 -0.04 -58.95
C GLU A 230 56.74 0.90 -57.77
N ARG A 231 57.28 2.09 -58.03
CA ARG A 231 57.51 3.08 -56.97
C ARG A 231 56.21 3.54 -56.31
N ARG A 232 55.16 3.82 -57.09
CA ARG A 232 53.86 4.22 -56.57
C ARG A 232 53.21 3.14 -55.71
N LEU A 233 53.38 1.86 -56.09
CA LEU A 233 52.89 0.72 -55.31
C LEU A 233 53.62 0.55 -53.98
N ARG A 234 54.94 0.79 -53.92
CA ARG A 234 55.70 0.74 -52.66
C ARG A 234 55.23 1.82 -51.67
N GLU A 235 55.07 3.06 -52.13
CA GLU A 235 54.55 4.16 -51.29
C GLU A 235 53.12 3.89 -50.79
N GLN A 236 52.25 3.33 -51.63
CA GLN A 236 50.89 2.93 -51.22
C GLN A 236 50.92 1.81 -50.17
N ARG A 237 51.85 0.85 -50.28
CA ARG A 237 51.97 -0.28 -49.34
C ARG A 237 52.44 0.18 -47.96
N ASP A 238 53.45 1.04 -47.91
CA ASP A 238 53.97 1.57 -46.64
C ASP A 238 52.90 2.43 -45.94
N ARG A 239 52.11 3.20 -46.69
CA ARG A 239 50.99 3.99 -46.16
C ARG A 239 49.83 3.13 -45.63
N LEU A 240 49.50 2.04 -46.30
CA LEU A 240 48.50 1.08 -45.81
C LEU A 240 48.98 0.36 -44.55
N SER A 241 50.28 0.07 -44.43
CA SER A 241 50.85 -0.56 -43.24
C SER A 241 50.70 0.28 -41.97
N THR A 242 50.86 1.61 -42.07
CA THR A 242 50.69 2.51 -40.91
C THR A 242 49.23 2.55 -40.45
N LEU A 243 48.27 2.61 -41.38
CA LEU A 243 46.84 2.60 -41.06
C LEU A 243 46.41 1.26 -40.47
N ASP A 244 46.85 0.14 -41.05
CA ASP A 244 46.57 -1.20 -40.51
C ASP A 244 47.13 -1.38 -39.10
N ARG A 245 48.24 -0.74 -38.77
CA ARG A 245 48.82 -0.78 -37.42
C ARG A 245 47.95 -0.03 -36.40
N ILE A 246 47.60 1.24 -36.68
CA ILE A 246 46.77 2.04 -35.78
C ILE A 246 45.39 1.39 -35.62
N SER A 247 44.77 0.91 -36.70
CA SER A 247 43.49 0.18 -36.63
C SER A 247 43.57 -1.15 -35.88
N ARG A 248 44.76 -1.75 -35.68
CA ARG A 248 44.95 -2.92 -34.82
C ARG A 248 44.96 -2.52 -33.35
N VAL A 249 45.75 -1.50 -33.00
CA VAL A 249 45.80 -0.96 -31.63
C VAL A 249 44.43 -0.50 -31.17
N LEU A 250 43.67 0.19 -32.04
CA LEU A 250 42.30 0.60 -31.71
C LEU A 250 41.38 -0.58 -31.45
N ARG A 251 41.41 -1.63 -32.28
CA ARG A 251 40.60 -2.85 -32.06
C ARG A 251 40.95 -3.57 -30.75
N ASP A 252 42.23 -3.58 -30.39
CA ASP A 252 42.70 -4.15 -29.14
C ASP A 252 42.22 -3.33 -27.93
N ILE A 253 42.12 -2.01 -28.09
CA ILE A 253 41.53 -1.14 -27.06
C ILE A 253 40.02 -1.30 -27.00
N ASP A 254 39.31 -1.37 -28.14
CA ASP A 254 37.86 -1.62 -28.15
C ASP A 254 37.50 -2.89 -27.37
N HIS A 255 38.27 -3.97 -27.53
CA HIS A 255 38.11 -5.19 -26.73
C HIS A 255 38.35 -4.96 -25.24
N ALA A 256 39.30 -4.09 -24.89
CA ALA A 256 39.57 -3.75 -23.50
C ALA A 256 38.48 -2.90 -22.88
N LEU A 257 37.88 -1.99 -23.65
CA LEU A 257 36.78 -1.15 -23.20
C LEU A 257 35.54 -1.98 -22.84
N VAL A 258 35.29 -3.09 -23.55
CA VAL A 258 34.18 -4.02 -23.25
C VAL A 258 34.31 -4.67 -21.87
N GLY A 259 35.55 -4.90 -21.39
CA GLY A 259 35.81 -5.52 -20.10
C GLY A 259 36.12 -4.54 -18.97
N ALA A 260 36.03 -3.23 -19.21
CA ALA A 260 36.30 -2.23 -18.19
C ALA A 260 35.05 -2.00 -17.35
N ASP A 261 35.17 -2.13 -16.02
CA ASP A 261 34.05 -1.95 -15.09
C ASP A 261 34.02 -0.57 -14.42
N SER A 262 35.02 0.28 -14.68
CA SER A 262 35.09 1.63 -14.15
C SER A 262 35.68 2.60 -15.17
N ARG A 263 35.38 3.90 -14.99
CA ARG A 263 35.96 4.98 -15.77
C ARG A 263 37.50 5.00 -15.70
N GLU A 264 38.04 4.68 -14.53
CA GLU A 264 39.49 4.57 -14.30
C GLU A 264 40.09 3.36 -15.05
N ALA A 265 39.40 2.21 -15.08
CA ALA A 265 39.82 1.05 -15.85
C ALA A 265 39.84 1.35 -17.35
N VAL A 266 38.86 2.11 -17.85
CA VAL A 266 38.85 2.64 -19.23
C VAL A 266 40.06 3.55 -19.46
N ALA A 267 40.28 4.55 -18.61
CA ALA A 267 41.40 5.49 -18.77
C ALA A 267 42.76 4.77 -18.81
N ARG A 268 42.98 3.81 -17.91
CA ARG A 268 44.19 3.00 -17.85
C ARG A 268 44.35 2.11 -19.08
N ALA A 269 43.28 1.43 -19.49
CA ALA A 269 43.30 0.55 -20.66
C ALA A 269 43.66 1.31 -21.95
N VAL A 270 43.18 2.54 -22.09
CA VAL A 270 43.48 3.44 -23.22
C VAL A 270 44.93 3.92 -23.15
N ALA A 271 45.37 4.42 -21.99
CA ALA A 271 46.70 4.99 -21.83
C ALA A 271 47.82 3.95 -22.06
N ASP A 272 47.71 2.77 -21.45
CA ASP A 272 48.74 1.72 -21.54
C ASP A 272 48.85 1.13 -22.96
N ARG A 273 47.72 0.90 -23.64
CA ARG A 273 47.72 0.25 -24.96
C ARG A 273 48.13 1.19 -26.09
N LEU A 274 47.71 2.46 -26.06
CA LEU A 274 48.20 3.43 -27.02
C LEU A 274 49.69 3.71 -26.83
N ALA A 275 50.19 3.74 -25.59
CA ALA A 275 51.61 3.98 -25.33
C ALA A 275 52.52 2.77 -25.61
N ALA A 276 51.96 1.57 -25.82
CA ALA A 276 52.73 0.36 -26.10
C ALA A 276 53.27 0.27 -27.54
N ASP A 277 52.77 1.10 -28.46
CA ASP A 277 53.15 1.06 -29.88
C ASP A 277 54.13 2.20 -30.27
N ASP A 278 55.13 1.89 -31.11
CA ASP A 278 56.15 2.86 -31.55
C ASP A 278 55.62 3.65 -32.77
N PRO A 279 55.12 4.88 -32.55
CA PRO A 279 56.00 6.04 -32.37
C PRO A 279 55.59 6.87 -31.14
N TYR A 280 54.61 6.41 -30.36
CA TYR A 280 54.01 7.15 -29.26
C TYR A 280 54.89 7.00 -28.02
N ARG A 281 55.33 8.12 -27.46
CA ARG A 281 56.23 8.19 -26.30
C ARG A 281 55.48 8.12 -24.98
N ALA A 282 54.33 8.80 -24.94
CA ALA A 282 53.47 8.86 -23.77
C ALA A 282 52.02 9.08 -24.22
N VAL A 283 51.09 8.67 -23.36
CA VAL A 283 49.65 8.92 -23.52
C VAL A 283 49.06 9.26 -22.17
N THR A 284 48.15 10.24 -22.17
CA THR A 284 47.45 10.73 -20.98
C THR A 284 45.96 10.77 -21.23
N VAL A 285 45.19 10.28 -20.28
CA VAL A 285 43.74 10.44 -20.26
C VAL A 285 43.36 11.35 -19.11
N ALA A 286 42.57 12.39 -19.41
CA ALA A 286 42.08 13.34 -18.41
C ALA A 286 40.58 13.54 -18.52
N TRP A 287 39.95 13.67 -17.36
CA TRP A 287 38.51 13.80 -17.23
C TRP A 287 38.12 15.21 -16.86
N ARG A 288 36.92 15.62 -17.29
CA ARG A 288 36.37 16.91 -16.94
C ARG A 288 35.76 16.89 -15.53
N GLU A 289 36.20 17.82 -14.69
CA GLU A 289 35.58 18.18 -13.40
C GLU A 289 35.24 19.68 -13.41
N GLY A 290 33.95 20.00 -13.60
CA GLY A 290 33.50 21.37 -13.79
C GLY A 290 34.10 22.03 -15.05
N ALA A 291 34.96 23.03 -14.86
CA ALA A 291 35.69 23.71 -15.93
C ALA A 291 37.16 23.27 -16.05
N ARG A 292 37.60 22.29 -15.25
CA ARG A 292 38.99 21.81 -15.21
C ARG A 292 39.11 20.42 -15.80
N LEU A 293 40.31 20.10 -16.28
CA LEU A 293 40.71 18.75 -16.68
C LEU A 293 41.59 18.17 -15.58
N VAL A 294 41.16 17.06 -15.01
CA VAL A 294 41.90 16.30 -14.00
C VAL A 294 42.45 15.04 -14.66
N PRO A 295 43.78 14.88 -14.74
CA PRO A 295 44.37 13.68 -15.29
C PRO A 295 44.08 12.44 -14.43
N ASP A 296 43.71 11.35 -15.08
CA ASP A 296 43.26 10.12 -14.42
C ASP A 296 44.21 8.94 -14.67
N ALA A 297 44.74 8.82 -15.90
CA ALA A 297 45.64 7.71 -16.26
C ALA A 297 46.77 8.12 -17.23
N TRP A 298 47.87 7.35 -17.18
CA TRP A 298 49.11 7.62 -17.89
C TRP A 298 49.76 6.33 -18.41
N GLY A 299 50.25 6.35 -19.65
CA GLY A 299 51.01 5.27 -20.29
C GLY A 299 52.29 5.79 -20.95
N GLY A 300 53.34 4.96 -21.00
CA GLY A 300 54.63 5.29 -21.62
C GLY A 300 55.85 5.02 -20.73
N ARG A 301 57.05 5.33 -21.24
CA ARG A 301 58.33 5.02 -20.57
C ARG A 301 58.64 5.91 -19.34
N GLU A 302 57.95 7.04 -19.15
CA GLU A 302 58.18 8.00 -18.05
C GLU A 302 56.83 8.52 -17.48
N ARG A 303 56.31 7.90 -16.41
CA ARG A 303 54.98 8.21 -15.84
C ARG A 303 54.89 9.60 -15.19
N ASP A 304 55.91 10.01 -14.43
CA ASP A 304 55.91 11.29 -13.70
C ASP A 304 56.14 12.51 -14.61
N GLY A 305 56.82 12.33 -15.74
CA GLY A 305 57.04 13.39 -16.73
C GLY A 305 55.78 13.72 -17.51
N ALA A 306 54.97 12.70 -17.83
CA ALA A 306 53.69 12.86 -18.50
C ALA A 306 52.72 13.68 -17.64
N ALA A 307 52.64 13.39 -16.33
CA ALA A 307 51.88 14.16 -15.33
C ALA A 307 52.00 15.68 -15.48
N ARG A 308 53.23 16.13 -15.67
CA ARG A 308 53.62 17.53 -15.77
C ARG A 308 53.58 18.08 -17.19
N ALA A 309 53.46 17.21 -18.20
CA ALA A 309 53.40 17.54 -19.62
C ALA A 309 51.98 17.66 -20.18
N PHE A 310 50.97 17.43 -19.35
CA PHE A 310 49.60 17.56 -19.77
C PHE A 310 49.24 19.02 -20.10
N PRO A 311 48.68 19.31 -21.28
CA PRO A 311 48.41 20.67 -21.72
C PRO A 311 47.09 21.17 -21.12
N ALA A 312 47.01 21.34 -19.81
CA ALA A 312 45.89 22.03 -19.16
C ALA A 312 46.44 23.01 -18.13
N ALA A 313 46.52 24.29 -18.49
CA ALA A 313 46.87 25.32 -17.54
C ALA A 313 45.63 25.69 -16.71
N THR A 314 45.77 25.72 -15.38
CA THR A 314 44.75 26.28 -14.50
C THR A 314 44.75 27.81 -14.61
N GLY A 315 43.95 28.39 -15.50
CA GLY A 315 43.73 29.84 -15.59
C GLY A 315 42.68 30.28 -16.63
N PRO A 316 42.09 31.49 -16.51
CA PRO A 316 40.93 31.93 -17.31
C PRO A 316 41.22 32.31 -18.78
N ALA A 317 42.46 32.12 -19.27
CA ALA A 317 42.87 32.48 -20.63
C ALA A 317 43.88 31.47 -21.22
N ALA A 318 43.67 30.19 -20.95
CA ALA A 318 44.61 29.16 -21.37
C ALA A 318 44.49 28.87 -22.87
N THR A 319 45.58 29.11 -23.62
CA THR A 319 45.70 28.81 -25.06
C THR A 319 46.24 27.39 -25.32
N ASP A 320 46.16 26.52 -24.31
CA ASP A 320 46.63 25.15 -24.39
C ASP A 320 45.72 24.26 -25.24
N PRO A 321 46.28 23.22 -25.89
CA PRO A 321 45.51 22.33 -26.76
C PRO A 321 44.50 21.44 -26.01
N GLY A 322 44.64 21.23 -24.69
CA GLY A 322 43.70 20.46 -23.84
C GLY A 322 42.36 21.15 -23.68
N THR A 323 42.40 22.38 -23.20
CA THR A 323 41.25 23.25 -22.98
C THR A 323 40.56 23.57 -24.29
N ARG A 324 41.32 23.86 -25.37
CA ARG A 324 40.72 24.06 -26.70
C ARG A 324 40.03 22.81 -27.26
N ALA A 325 40.62 21.62 -27.10
CA ALA A 325 39.96 20.39 -27.53
C ALA A 325 38.65 20.17 -26.77
N LEU A 326 38.62 20.47 -25.47
CA LEU A 326 37.41 20.40 -24.66
C LEU A 326 36.38 21.47 -25.05
N GLU A 327 36.78 22.71 -25.35
CA GLU A 327 35.85 23.78 -25.72
C GLU A 327 35.29 23.63 -27.15
N THR A 328 36.14 23.25 -28.10
CA THR A 328 35.77 23.14 -29.52
C THR A 328 35.17 21.79 -29.87
N GLY A 329 35.48 20.74 -29.11
CA GLY A 329 35.09 19.37 -29.44
C GLY A 329 35.84 18.78 -30.64
N ALA A 330 36.92 19.43 -31.10
CA ALA A 330 37.72 18.98 -32.23
C ALA A 330 39.17 18.64 -31.81
N ALA A 331 39.73 17.59 -32.40
CA ALA A 331 41.12 17.20 -32.16
C ALA A 331 42.12 18.34 -32.52
N GLN A 332 43.08 18.57 -31.63
CA GLN A 332 44.11 19.60 -31.75
C GLN A 332 45.47 18.94 -32.01
N VAL A 333 46.27 19.49 -32.92
CA VAL A 333 47.61 18.97 -33.23
C VAL A 333 48.65 20.07 -33.13
N VAL A 334 49.72 19.78 -32.40
CA VAL A 334 50.95 20.58 -32.35
C VAL A 334 52.04 19.80 -33.07
N ARG A 335 52.34 20.21 -34.31
CA ARG A 335 53.25 19.50 -35.23
C ARG A 335 54.73 19.60 -34.87
N ASP A 336 55.10 20.69 -34.20
CA ASP A 336 56.44 20.87 -33.62
C ASP A 336 56.31 21.53 -32.24
N VAL A 337 56.65 20.78 -31.20
CA VAL A 337 56.68 21.26 -29.81
C VAL A 337 57.82 22.28 -29.61
N GLY A 338 58.85 22.24 -30.45
CA GLY A 338 60.05 23.10 -30.40
C GLY A 338 60.10 24.23 -31.42
N ALA A 339 59.10 24.39 -32.29
CA ALA A 339 59.01 25.57 -33.13
C ALA A 339 58.67 26.77 -32.23
N ASP A 340 59.57 27.76 -32.19
CA ASP A 340 59.28 29.07 -31.58
C ASP A 340 57.93 29.55 -32.10
N GLY A 341 57.02 29.87 -31.17
CA GLY A 341 55.73 30.43 -31.49
C GLY A 341 55.92 31.64 -32.39
N GLY A 342 55.58 31.49 -33.67
CA GLY A 342 55.48 32.63 -34.56
C GLY A 342 54.48 33.62 -33.96
N LEU A 343 55.00 34.80 -33.60
CA LEU A 343 54.30 35.98 -33.06
C LEU A 343 54.28 36.12 -31.52
N ALA A 344 55.44 36.16 -30.86
CA ALA A 344 55.66 37.02 -29.68
C ALA A 344 57.16 37.21 -29.43
N ARG A 345 57.75 38.25 -30.03
CA ARG A 345 58.96 38.89 -29.48
C ARG A 345 58.47 39.98 -28.53
N ASP A 346 59.07 40.04 -27.34
CA ASP A 346 58.80 40.97 -26.23
C ASP A 346 57.67 40.56 -25.28
N VAL A 347 57.92 39.57 -24.41
CA VAL A 347 57.91 39.67 -22.93
C VAL A 347 58.69 38.46 -22.43
N GLY A 348 59.59 38.68 -21.46
CA GLY A 348 60.45 37.64 -20.92
C GLY A 348 59.68 36.53 -20.22
N ASP A 349 60.20 35.31 -20.40
CA ASP A 349 60.06 34.17 -19.50
C ASP A 349 58.65 33.67 -19.20
N GLU A 350 58.05 32.93 -20.14
CA GLU A 350 57.13 31.83 -19.81
C GLU A 350 56.95 30.93 -21.04
N THR A 351 57.87 29.99 -21.23
CA THR A 351 57.56 28.81 -22.04
C THR A 351 56.45 28.05 -21.32
N ASP A 352 55.30 27.94 -21.99
CA ASP A 352 54.10 27.20 -21.57
C ASP A 352 54.52 25.90 -20.83
N PRO A 353 54.23 25.74 -19.53
CA PRO A 353 54.82 24.69 -18.68
C PRO A 353 54.71 23.28 -19.25
N TRP A 354 53.61 22.99 -19.96
CA TRP A 354 53.37 21.71 -20.61
C TRP A 354 54.35 21.45 -21.77
N ARG A 355 54.80 22.48 -22.51
CA ARG A 355 55.79 22.33 -23.61
C ARG A 355 57.15 21.92 -23.09
N ARG A 356 57.59 22.50 -21.96
CA ARG A 356 58.85 22.12 -21.29
C ARG A 356 58.83 20.64 -20.90
N SER A 357 57.76 20.22 -20.26
CA SER A 357 57.58 18.83 -19.86
C SER A 357 57.42 17.88 -21.05
N ALA A 358 56.77 18.30 -22.15
CA ALA A 358 56.70 17.54 -23.39
C ALA A 358 58.08 17.35 -24.05
N HIS A 359 58.96 18.36 -23.99
CA HIS A 359 60.36 18.23 -24.41
C HIS A 359 61.15 17.25 -23.55
N THR A 360 60.93 17.23 -22.23
CA THR A 360 61.55 16.26 -21.30
C THR A 360 61.19 14.82 -21.67
N LEU A 361 59.94 14.58 -22.10
CA LEU A 361 59.48 13.27 -22.59
C LEU A 361 60.03 12.89 -23.98
N GLY A 362 60.84 13.76 -24.61
CA GLY A 362 61.34 13.56 -25.98
C GLY A 362 60.25 13.68 -27.05
N ALA A 363 59.11 14.31 -26.73
CA ALA A 363 58.04 14.53 -27.69
C ALA A 363 58.42 15.67 -28.65
N ARG A 364 58.15 15.46 -29.94
CA ARG A 364 58.32 16.44 -31.02
C ARG A 364 56.99 16.88 -31.61
N ALA A 365 55.94 16.08 -31.48
CA ALA A 365 54.56 16.43 -31.82
C ALA A 365 53.59 15.95 -30.74
N VAL A 366 52.45 16.63 -30.59
CA VAL A 366 51.38 16.27 -29.64
C VAL A 366 50.03 16.36 -30.33
N ALA A 367 49.21 15.32 -30.21
CA ALA A 367 47.81 15.33 -30.59
C ALA A 367 46.93 15.25 -29.33
N VAL A 368 45.92 16.10 -29.24
CA VAL A 368 44.93 16.08 -28.16
C VAL A 368 43.56 15.84 -28.77
N VAL A 369 42.93 14.76 -28.34
CA VAL A 369 41.64 14.31 -28.86
C VAL A 369 40.57 14.43 -27.78
N PRO A 370 39.41 15.02 -28.08
CA PRO A 370 38.31 15.07 -27.11
C PRO A 370 37.62 13.70 -26.97
N VAL A 371 37.35 13.31 -25.72
CA VAL A 371 36.44 12.20 -25.40
C VAL A 371 35.04 12.76 -25.35
N ARG A 372 34.22 12.41 -26.34
CA ARG A 372 32.87 12.96 -26.51
C ARG A 372 31.84 11.88 -26.80
N HIS A 373 30.62 12.12 -26.36
CA HIS A 373 29.45 11.34 -26.72
C HIS A 373 28.31 12.30 -27.06
N GLU A 374 27.87 12.31 -28.30
CA GLU A 374 26.94 13.34 -28.81
C GLU A 374 27.47 14.75 -28.45
N ASP A 375 26.68 15.56 -27.75
CA ASP A 375 27.07 16.92 -27.32
C ASP A 375 27.86 16.94 -26.00
N ARG A 376 27.97 15.81 -25.29
CA ARG A 376 28.67 15.71 -24.00
C ARG A 376 30.16 15.52 -24.23
N ARG A 377 30.95 16.39 -23.60
CA ARG A 377 32.42 16.38 -23.63
C ARG A 377 32.94 15.97 -22.27
N LEU A 378 33.42 14.74 -22.19
CA LEU A 378 33.68 14.01 -20.95
C LEU A 378 35.14 14.15 -20.50
N GLY A 379 36.06 14.38 -21.44
CA GLY A 379 37.49 14.47 -21.16
C GLY A 379 38.31 14.65 -22.43
N VAL A 380 39.62 14.44 -22.32
CA VAL A 380 40.56 14.47 -23.45
C VAL A 380 41.62 13.37 -23.32
N ILE A 381 42.16 12.95 -24.46
CA ILE A 381 43.29 12.02 -24.58
C ILE A 381 44.43 12.77 -25.26
N ALA A 382 45.57 12.92 -24.58
CA ALA A 382 46.77 13.52 -25.15
C ALA A 382 47.77 12.42 -25.55
N VAL A 383 48.22 12.43 -26.80
CA VAL A 383 49.17 11.48 -27.38
C VAL A 383 50.43 12.23 -27.79
N TYR A 384 51.59 11.78 -27.30
CA TYR A 384 52.88 12.41 -27.52
C TYR A 384 53.73 11.56 -28.47
N ALA A 385 54.23 12.15 -29.57
CA ALA A 385 55.00 11.43 -30.58
C ALA A 385 56.44 11.94 -30.71
N GLY A 386 57.36 11.07 -31.11
CA GLY A 386 58.80 11.34 -31.14
C GLY A 386 59.32 12.06 -32.40
N ARG A 387 58.53 12.18 -33.47
CA ARG A 387 58.93 12.83 -34.73
C ARG A 387 58.16 14.14 -34.95
N ARG A 388 58.75 15.04 -35.75
CA ARG A 388 58.08 16.27 -36.21
C ARG A 388 57.08 15.91 -37.29
N ASP A 389 55.98 16.67 -37.36
CA ASP A 389 54.89 16.46 -38.32
C ASP A 389 54.26 15.05 -38.27
N ASP A 390 54.45 14.32 -37.16
CA ASP A 390 53.62 13.14 -36.85
C ASP A 390 52.15 13.57 -36.70
N PHE A 391 51.22 12.64 -36.90
CA PHE A 391 49.76 12.87 -36.97
C PHE A 391 49.31 13.51 -38.29
N GLU A 392 49.37 12.76 -39.39
CA GLU A 392 48.69 13.14 -40.64
C GLU A 392 47.17 13.27 -40.43
N SER A 393 46.48 14.04 -41.30
CA SER A 393 45.02 14.26 -41.18
C SER A 393 44.20 12.98 -41.05
N ARG A 394 44.65 11.88 -41.66
CA ARG A 394 43.96 10.58 -41.59
C ARG A 394 44.20 9.84 -40.29
N GLU A 395 45.39 9.95 -39.70
CA GLU A 395 45.71 9.41 -38.38
C GLU A 395 44.96 10.18 -37.29
N LEU A 396 44.92 11.52 -37.39
CA LEU A 396 44.15 12.35 -36.47
C LEU A 396 42.64 12.00 -36.51
N ALA A 397 42.08 11.77 -37.70
CA ALA A 397 40.68 11.37 -37.83
C ALA A 397 40.39 10.00 -37.19
N VAL A 398 41.35 9.08 -37.24
CA VAL A 398 41.26 7.77 -36.61
C VAL A 398 41.33 7.89 -35.08
N LEU A 399 42.21 8.75 -34.56
CA LEU A 399 42.26 9.05 -33.13
C LEU A 399 41.00 9.81 -32.65
N ASP A 400 40.46 10.75 -33.42
CA ASP A 400 39.22 11.46 -33.09
C ASP A 400 38.00 10.53 -32.99
N GLY A 401 37.82 9.63 -33.98
CA GLY A 401 36.78 8.61 -33.91
C GLY A 401 36.95 7.63 -32.74
N PHE A 402 38.19 7.43 -32.29
CA PHE A 402 38.46 6.67 -31.08
C PHE A 402 38.06 7.42 -29.79
N GLY A 403 38.28 8.74 -29.73
CA GLY A 403 37.75 9.59 -28.65
C GLY A 403 36.23 9.48 -28.49
N GLU A 404 35.51 9.33 -29.60
CA GLU A 404 34.06 9.06 -29.62
C GLU A 404 33.72 7.65 -29.10
N THR A 405 34.50 6.63 -29.48
CA THR A 405 34.32 5.24 -29.01
C THR A 405 34.56 5.11 -27.50
N VAL A 406 35.60 5.75 -26.97
CA VAL A 406 35.82 5.86 -25.52
C VAL A 406 34.67 6.61 -24.85
N GLY A 407 34.13 7.64 -25.48
CA GLY A 407 32.95 8.35 -25.01
C GLY A 407 31.72 7.45 -24.87
N HIS A 408 31.44 6.60 -25.86
CA HIS A 408 30.39 5.59 -25.79
C HIS A 408 30.60 4.60 -24.64
N ALA A 409 31.82 4.09 -24.44
CA ALA A 409 32.12 3.17 -23.36
C ALA A 409 31.88 3.82 -21.97
N VAL A 410 32.35 5.05 -21.76
CA VAL A 410 32.15 5.77 -20.50
C VAL A 410 30.66 6.04 -20.23
N VAL A 411 29.89 6.49 -21.22
CA VAL A 411 28.45 6.71 -21.05
C VAL A 411 27.69 5.40 -20.81
N ALA A 412 28.10 4.31 -21.45
CA ALA A 412 27.53 2.99 -21.19
C ALA A 412 27.79 2.52 -19.75
N LEU A 413 28.97 2.80 -19.20
CA LEU A 413 29.30 2.54 -17.79
C LEU A 413 28.47 3.41 -16.84
N GLU A 414 28.39 4.72 -17.07
CA GLU A 414 27.51 5.64 -16.30
C GLU A 414 26.06 5.14 -16.29
N ARG A 415 25.56 4.68 -17.44
CA ARG A 415 24.19 4.15 -17.58
C ARG A 415 24.01 2.85 -16.79
N ARG A 416 24.98 1.92 -16.86
CA ARG A 416 24.91 0.64 -16.15
C ARG A 416 24.95 0.82 -14.64
N GLU A 417 25.82 1.71 -14.14
CA GLU A 417 25.83 2.11 -12.73
C GLU A 417 24.47 2.67 -12.29
N ARG A 418 23.88 3.57 -13.10
CA ARG A 418 22.58 4.17 -12.78
C ARG A 418 21.45 3.14 -12.73
N VAL A 419 21.41 2.20 -13.68
CA VAL A 419 20.42 1.11 -13.68
C VAL A 419 20.57 0.22 -12.46
N THR A 420 21.82 -0.10 -12.07
CA THR A 420 22.11 -0.94 -10.90
C THR A 420 21.68 -0.24 -9.62
N ALA A 421 22.06 1.03 -9.43
CA ALA A 421 21.65 1.83 -8.27
C ALA A 421 20.12 1.95 -8.14
N LEU A 422 19.40 2.12 -9.27
CA LEU A 422 17.93 2.13 -9.26
C LEU A 422 17.32 0.78 -8.89
N ALA A 423 17.90 -0.32 -9.38
CA ALA A 423 17.43 -1.67 -9.03
C ALA A 423 17.64 -1.97 -7.54
N ASP A 424 18.79 -1.59 -6.98
CA ASP A 424 19.10 -1.74 -5.56
C ASP A 424 18.19 -0.88 -4.69
N LEU A 425 17.94 0.38 -5.09
CA LEU A 425 16.98 1.24 -4.40
C LEU A 425 15.56 0.66 -4.41
N HIS A 426 15.12 0.11 -5.56
CA HIS A 426 13.79 -0.49 -5.67
C HIS A 426 13.66 -1.75 -4.80
N ARG A 427 14.69 -2.59 -4.76
CA ARG A 427 14.76 -3.76 -3.88
C ARG A 427 14.69 -3.35 -2.41
N LEU A 428 15.51 -2.37 -2.01
CA LEU A 428 15.51 -1.83 -0.66
C LEU A 428 14.15 -1.29 -0.24
N THR A 429 13.51 -0.49 -1.11
CA THR A 429 12.18 0.04 -0.85
C THR A 429 11.19 -1.09 -0.56
N ARG A 430 11.24 -2.18 -1.33
CA ARG A 430 10.38 -3.34 -1.13
C ARG A 430 10.67 -4.06 0.19
N GLU A 431 11.93 -4.28 0.53
CA GLU A 431 12.35 -4.90 1.79
C GLU A 431 11.89 -4.06 3.00
N LEU A 432 12.08 -2.73 2.95
CA LEU A 432 11.61 -1.79 3.97
C LEU A 432 10.07 -1.82 4.13
N PHE A 433 9.32 -1.93 3.02
CA PHE A 433 7.86 -2.06 3.09
C PHE A 433 7.39 -3.37 3.74
N HIS A 434 8.21 -4.43 3.73
CA HIS A 434 7.87 -5.73 4.32
C HIS A 434 8.39 -5.88 5.76
N ALA A 435 9.22 -4.95 6.23
CA ALA A 435 9.69 -4.95 7.61
C ALA A 435 8.52 -4.67 8.58
N GLU A 436 8.40 -5.47 9.63
CA GLU A 436 7.33 -5.36 10.63
C GLU A 436 7.79 -4.69 11.94
N THR A 437 9.09 -4.48 12.11
CA THR A 437 9.69 -3.90 13.31
C THR A 437 10.70 -2.80 12.97
N THR A 438 10.90 -1.87 13.90
CA THR A 438 11.93 -0.82 13.80
C THR A 438 13.32 -1.41 13.62
N ASP A 439 13.64 -2.51 14.31
CA ASP A 439 14.92 -3.20 14.17
C ASP A 439 15.10 -3.78 12.76
N ALA A 440 14.06 -4.41 12.19
CA ALA A 440 14.10 -4.95 10.83
C ALA A 440 14.25 -3.84 9.76
N VAL A 441 13.58 -2.69 9.96
CA VAL A 441 13.79 -1.50 9.14
C VAL A 441 15.24 -1.03 9.22
N GLY A 442 15.81 -1.02 10.42
CA GLY A 442 17.22 -0.69 10.65
C GLY A 442 18.19 -1.61 9.93
N GLU A 443 18.01 -2.93 10.03
CA GLU A 443 18.84 -3.92 9.34
C GLU A 443 18.84 -3.72 7.83
N VAL A 444 17.66 -3.52 7.24
CA VAL A 444 17.52 -3.30 5.78
C VAL A 444 18.17 -1.98 5.35
N ALA A 445 17.91 -0.89 6.08
CA ALA A 445 18.47 0.43 5.76
C ALA A 445 20.01 0.44 5.84
N VAL A 446 20.55 -0.25 6.83
CA VAL A 446 22.00 -0.35 7.06
C VAL A 446 22.69 -1.27 6.05
N ALA A 447 22.06 -2.38 5.67
CA ALA A 447 22.56 -3.26 4.60
C ALA A 447 22.67 -2.53 3.24
N ALA A 448 21.97 -1.41 3.07
CA ALA A 448 22.07 -0.56 1.90
C ALA A 448 23.41 0.16 1.77
N GLY A 449 24.09 0.46 2.89
CA GLY A 449 25.31 1.25 2.89
C GLY A 449 26.38 0.66 1.96
N PRO A 450 26.87 -0.56 2.22
CA PRO A 450 27.89 -1.18 1.37
C PRO A 450 27.40 -1.47 -0.06
N ASN A 451 26.11 -1.79 -0.23
CA ASN A 451 25.55 -2.23 -1.51
C ASN A 451 25.20 -1.09 -2.47
N LEU A 452 24.65 0.01 -1.97
CA LEU A 452 24.16 1.13 -2.78
C LEU A 452 25.13 2.32 -2.77
N LEU A 453 25.74 2.60 -1.61
CA LEU A 453 26.54 3.81 -1.39
C LEU A 453 28.05 3.51 -1.41
N GLY A 454 28.45 2.26 -1.14
CA GLY A 454 29.84 1.85 -0.97
C GLY A 454 30.48 2.46 0.28
N VAL A 455 29.69 2.70 1.32
CA VAL A 455 30.08 3.34 2.58
C VAL A 455 29.39 2.64 3.74
N ASP A 456 29.92 2.78 4.95
CA ASP A 456 29.25 2.23 6.13
C ASP A 456 28.14 3.17 6.59
N VAL A 457 27.01 2.60 6.97
CA VAL A 457 25.81 3.29 7.44
C VAL A 457 25.42 2.76 8.82
N ALA A 458 24.99 3.67 9.70
CA ALA A 458 24.36 3.38 10.97
C ALA A 458 23.00 4.08 11.09
N LEU A 459 22.04 3.38 11.68
CA LEU A 459 20.74 3.92 12.05
C LEU A 459 20.68 4.10 13.57
N LEU A 460 20.42 5.33 14.01
CA LEU A 460 20.15 5.66 15.40
C LEU A 460 18.68 5.98 15.56
N ALA A 461 17.99 5.31 16.48
CA ALA A 461 16.64 5.66 16.86
C ALA A 461 16.62 6.57 18.09
N TYR A 462 15.68 7.50 18.13
CA TYR A 462 15.44 8.35 19.28
C TYR A 462 14.60 7.62 20.33
N ASP A 463 15.15 7.50 21.54
CA ASP A 463 14.43 7.02 22.70
C ASP A 463 13.79 8.21 23.43
N ALA A 464 12.46 8.27 23.39
CA ALA A 464 11.69 9.34 24.03
C ALA A 464 11.72 9.28 25.56
N ALA A 465 11.98 8.11 26.18
CA ALA A 465 12.01 7.96 27.63
C ALA A 465 13.33 8.47 28.23
N ASP A 466 14.44 8.14 27.57
CA ASP A 466 15.78 8.50 28.02
C ASP A 466 16.33 9.78 27.33
N HIS A 467 15.58 10.35 26.38
CA HIS A 467 15.94 11.52 25.57
C HIS A 467 17.32 11.39 24.91
N ARG A 468 17.63 10.22 24.34
CA ARG A 468 18.93 9.89 23.73
C ARG A 468 18.79 9.14 22.42
N LEU A 469 19.79 9.24 21.56
CA LEU A 469 19.88 8.45 20.33
C LEU A 469 20.58 7.12 20.65
N ARG A 470 19.93 6.00 20.32
CA ARG A 470 20.46 4.64 20.47
C ARG A 470 20.74 4.05 19.09
N ILE A 471 21.91 3.45 18.91
CA ILE A 471 22.20 2.66 17.71
C ILE A 471 21.24 1.47 17.65
N VAL A 472 20.46 1.40 16.58
CA VAL A 472 19.56 0.28 16.26
C VAL A 472 20.29 -0.74 15.39
N ALA A 473 20.98 -0.27 14.36
CA ALA A 473 21.74 -1.10 13.43
C ALA A 473 22.97 -0.35 12.90
N SER A 474 24.01 -1.09 12.50
CA SER A 474 25.23 -0.56 11.86
C SER A 474 25.85 -1.60 10.92
N SER A 475 26.42 -1.16 9.80
CA SER A 475 27.01 -2.03 8.77
C SER A 475 28.51 -2.21 8.92
N GLY A 476 29.16 -1.36 9.73
CA GLY A 476 30.60 -1.43 10.03
C GLY A 476 30.95 -0.79 11.37
N GLU A 477 32.16 -1.09 11.86
CA GLU A 477 32.67 -0.57 13.14
C GLU A 477 32.91 0.94 13.11
N ASP A 478 33.24 1.50 11.93
CA ASP A 478 33.45 2.94 11.73
C ASP A 478 32.16 3.75 11.90
N ALA A 479 31.03 3.23 11.41
CA ALA A 479 29.72 3.86 11.59
C ALA A 479 29.26 3.78 13.05
N THR A 480 29.63 2.73 13.78
CA THR A 480 29.37 2.60 15.22
C THR A 480 30.19 3.60 16.05
N ALA A 481 31.45 3.87 15.68
CA ALA A 481 32.32 4.82 16.37
C ALA A 481 31.83 6.28 16.25
N LEU A 482 31.23 6.67 15.12
CA LEU A 482 30.59 7.99 14.96
C LEU A 482 29.29 8.11 15.75
N ALA A 483 28.66 6.98 16.09
CA ALA A 483 27.29 6.88 16.56
C ALA A 483 27.16 6.72 18.09
N ASP A 484 28.21 7.03 18.87
CA ASP A 484 28.13 7.11 20.33
C ASP A 484 27.37 8.40 20.74
N GLY A 485 26.07 8.41 20.45
CA GLY A 485 25.15 9.56 20.42
C GLY A 485 24.72 10.10 21.79
N THR A 486 25.59 10.01 22.80
CA THR A 486 25.31 10.54 24.15
C THR A 486 25.68 12.02 24.31
N ASP A 487 26.60 12.54 23.48
CA ASP A 487 27.02 13.94 23.54
C ASP A 487 26.10 14.85 22.71
N ARG A 488 25.46 15.81 23.39
CA ARG A 488 24.60 16.83 22.77
C ARG A 488 25.38 17.81 21.86
N ALA A 489 26.71 17.86 21.97
CA ALA A 489 27.56 18.63 21.06
C ALA A 489 27.90 17.87 19.76
N SER A 490 27.57 16.57 19.67
CA SER A 490 27.90 15.75 18.51
C SER A 490 27.23 16.24 17.22
N VAL A 491 27.87 15.99 16.08
CA VAL A 491 27.31 16.29 14.75
C VAL A 491 26.00 15.53 14.53
N VAL A 492 25.91 14.29 15.06
CA VAL A 492 24.73 13.42 15.01
C VAL A 492 23.57 14.03 15.80
N TRP A 493 23.79 14.42 17.07
CA TRP A 493 22.74 15.04 17.88
C TRP A 493 22.29 16.39 17.30
N ARG A 494 23.22 17.21 16.82
CA ARG A 494 22.87 18.50 16.20
C ARG A 494 22.00 18.31 14.96
N ALA A 495 22.27 17.30 14.13
CA ALA A 495 21.45 17.01 12.95
C ALA A 495 20.02 16.58 13.33
N PHE A 496 19.89 15.71 14.34
CA PHE A 496 18.57 15.36 14.93
C PHE A 496 17.83 16.60 15.44
N ALA A 497 18.48 17.39 16.30
CA ALA A 497 17.86 18.52 16.97
C ALA A 497 17.51 19.67 16.02
N SER A 498 18.26 19.86 14.91
CA SER A 498 17.95 20.90 13.92
C SER A 498 17.03 20.44 12.80
N GLY A 499 16.86 19.12 12.60
CA GLY A 499 16.09 18.57 11.48
C GLY A 499 16.71 18.84 10.10
N GLU A 500 18.00 19.18 10.03
CA GLU A 500 18.71 19.49 8.79
C GLU A 500 19.83 18.48 8.53
N SER A 501 19.93 17.98 7.28
CA SER A 501 21.04 17.13 6.83
C SER A 501 22.38 17.87 6.96
N ARG A 502 23.41 17.18 7.45
CA ARG A 502 24.78 17.70 7.58
C ARG A 502 25.78 16.80 6.89
N THR A 503 26.73 17.40 6.20
CA THR A 503 27.86 16.69 5.57
C THR A 503 29.17 17.28 6.07
N VAL A 504 30.14 16.41 6.32
CA VAL A 504 31.46 16.76 6.82
C VAL A 504 32.50 16.15 5.87
N ASP A 505 33.29 17.00 5.23
CA ASP A 505 34.31 16.59 4.24
C ASP A 505 35.55 15.96 4.89
N ASP A 506 35.95 16.44 6.09
CA ASP A 506 36.96 15.81 6.94
C ASP A 506 36.54 15.82 8.43
N LEU A 507 36.31 14.64 8.99
CA LEU A 507 35.92 14.40 10.39
C LEU A 507 37.01 14.80 11.39
N ARG A 508 38.27 14.90 10.97
CA ARG A 508 39.38 15.34 11.84
C ARG A 508 39.39 16.84 12.08
N GLU A 509 38.84 17.60 11.15
CA GLU A 509 38.75 19.06 11.22
C GLU A 509 37.41 19.53 11.84
N ALA A 510 36.49 18.60 12.08
CA ALA A 510 35.15 18.91 12.56
C ALA A 510 35.06 19.05 14.08
N GLU A 511 34.47 20.16 14.54
CA GLU A 511 34.13 20.35 15.96
C GLU A 511 33.00 19.40 16.39
N GLY A 512 33.17 18.73 17.54
CA GLY A 512 32.15 17.86 18.14
C GLY A 512 32.19 16.39 17.74
N VAL A 513 33.35 15.87 17.29
CA VAL A 513 33.58 14.43 17.10
C VAL A 513 34.44 13.91 18.25
N ALA A 514 33.86 13.16 19.18
CA ALA A 514 34.60 12.53 20.27
C ALA A 514 35.29 11.26 19.74
N ALA A 515 36.55 11.41 19.32
CA ALA A 515 37.41 10.34 18.78
C ALA A 515 36.83 9.62 17.54
N PRO A 516 37.05 10.15 16.31
CA PRO A 516 36.75 9.38 15.10
C PRO A 516 37.50 8.05 15.15
N SER A 517 36.91 6.98 14.59
CA SER A 517 37.68 5.75 14.33
C SER A 517 38.94 6.09 13.53
N ALA A 518 39.98 5.25 13.60
CA ALA A 518 41.28 5.55 12.99
C ALA A 518 41.17 5.89 11.48
N ASP A 519 40.15 5.35 10.82
CA ASP A 519 40.04 5.28 9.38
C ASP A 519 38.91 6.12 8.77
N ALA A 520 37.83 6.44 9.50
CA ALA A 520 36.79 7.34 9.01
C ALA A 520 37.34 8.76 8.70
N ARG A 521 36.97 9.31 7.53
CA ARG A 521 37.39 10.62 7.03
C ARG A 521 36.25 11.55 6.71
N SER A 522 35.14 11.10 6.15
CA SER A 522 33.99 11.97 5.86
C SER A 522 32.69 11.34 6.34
N ALA A 523 31.67 12.17 6.58
CA ALA A 523 30.35 11.69 7.01
C ALA A 523 29.20 12.52 6.42
N ALA A 524 28.07 11.85 6.17
CA ALA A 524 26.79 12.47 5.91
C ALA A 524 25.77 12.00 6.97
N VAL A 525 25.07 12.94 7.59
CA VAL A 525 24.16 12.69 8.70
C VAL A 525 22.81 13.30 8.34
N VAL A 526 21.77 12.46 8.25
CA VAL A 526 20.43 12.85 7.81
C VAL A 526 19.41 12.49 8.89
N PRO A 527 18.62 13.46 9.39
CA PRO A 527 17.56 13.19 10.35
C PRO A 527 16.39 12.44 9.72
N LEU A 528 15.71 11.61 10.51
CA LEU A 528 14.54 10.82 10.12
C LEU A 528 13.31 11.29 10.92
N ALA A 529 13.03 12.59 10.82
CA ALA A 529 12.05 13.28 11.66
C ALA A 529 12.22 12.92 13.15
N ASP A 530 11.14 12.53 13.83
CA ASP A 530 11.14 12.21 15.25
C ASP A 530 11.69 10.80 15.56
N HIS A 531 11.97 9.99 14.53
CA HIS A 531 12.39 8.59 14.72
C HIS A 531 13.88 8.45 15.02
N GLY A 532 14.71 9.41 14.59
CA GLY A 532 16.14 9.40 14.85
C GLY A 532 16.98 9.92 13.69
N VAL A 533 18.14 9.29 13.42
CA VAL A 533 19.14 9.75 12.46
C VAL A 533 19.77 8.59 11.70
N LEU A 534 19.99 8.79 10.40
CA LEU A 534 20.81 7.94 9.55
C LEU A 534 22.18 8.60 9.33
N ALA A 535 23.25 7.90 9.67
CA ALA A 535 24.62 8.38 9.52
C ALA A 535 25.38 7.47 8.55
N ALA A 536 25.97 8.05 7.51
CA ALA A 536 26.84 7.39 6.54
C ALA A 536 28.28 7.89 6.72
N VAL A 537 29.27 7.00 6.74
CA VAL A 537 30.69 7.32 6.96
C VAL A 537 31.58 6.66 5.92
N SER A 538 32.65 7.36 5.53
CA SER A 538 33.61 6.89 4.53
C SER A 538 35.05 7.14 4.97
N GLU A 539 35.96 6.23 4.61
CA GLU A 539 37.41 6.36 4.82
C GLU A 539 38.08 7.39 3.87
N THR A 540 37.35 7.91 2.89
CA THR A 540 37.86 8.91 1.94
C THR A 540 37.41 10.31 2.34
N THR A 541 38.31 11.30 2.25
CA THR A 541 37.96 12.71 2.46
C THR A 541 37.08 13.20 1.32
N GLY A 542 36.06 14.01 1.63
CA GLY A 542 35.12 14.53 0.63
C GLY A 542 34.37 13.45 -0.16
N ALA A 543 34.14 12.26 0.43
CA ALA A 543 33.50 11.16 -0.28
C ALA A 543 32.05 11.46 -0.69
N PHE A 544 31.36 12.32 0.06
CA PHE A 544 29.97 12.69 -0.14
C PHE A 544 29.85 13.87 -1.12
N ASP A 545 30.08 13.56 -2.40
CA ASP A 545 29.75 14.46 -3.49
C ASP A 545 28.22 14.65 -3.63
N GLU A 546 27.81 15.56 -4.53
CA GLU A 546 26.39 15.87 -4.76
C GLU A 546 25.55 14.62 -5.06
N ARG A 547 26.11 13.68 -5.82
CA ARG A 547 25.42 12.44 -6.22
C ARG A 547 25.24 11.49 -5.04
N ARG A 548 26.28 11.27 -4.23
CA ARG A 548 26.19 10.41 -3.04
C ARG A 548 25.29 11.02 -1.97
N ARG A 549 25.31 12.34 -1.77
CA ARG A 549 24.37 13.01 -0.85
C ARG A 549 22.92 12.75 -1.22
N GLN A 550 22.57 12.88 -2.50
CA GLN A 550 21.22 12.57 -2.98
C GLN A 550 20.81 11.11 -2.73
N LEU A 551 21.74 10.16 -2.83
CA LEU A 551 21.45 8.75 -2.53
C LEU A 551 21.27 8.52 -1.02
N VAL A 552 22.06 9.17 -0.16
CA VAL A 552 21.89 9.10 1.30
C VAL A 552 20.56 9.71 1.72
N ASP A 553 20.20 10.89 1.20
CA ASP A 553 18.93 11.55 1.49
C ASP A 553 17.74 10.67 1.04
N LEU A 554 17.85 10.01 -0.11
CA LEU A 554 16.80 9.11 -0.60
C LEU A 554 16.68 7.83 0.25
N LEU A 555 17.79 7.27 0.72
CA LEU A 555 17.80 6.15 1.67
C LEU A 555 17.17 6.58 3.01
N ALA A 556 17.50 7.77 3.50
CA ALA A 556 16.93 8.33 4.71
C ALA A 556 15.41 8.53 4.56
N ALA A 557 14.95 9.20 3.50
CA ALA A 557 13.52 9.44 3.25
C ALA A 557 12.70 8.14 3.11
N THR A 558 13.27 7.11 2.48
CA THR A 558 12.60 5.80 2.36
C THR A 558 12.57 5.05 3.70
N THR A 559 13.60 5.18 4.52
CA THR A 559 13.66 4.62 5.88
C THR A 559 12.67 5.34 6.80
N GLU A 560 12.62 6.68 6.77
CA GLU A 560 11.66 7.50 7.52
C GLU A 560 10.21 7.09 7.20
N ALA A 561 9.85 6.99 5.92
CA ALA A 561 8.51 6.58 5.52
C ALA A 561 8.15 5.16 6.02
N ALA A 562 9.12 4.26 6.12
CA ALA A 562 8.90 2.92 6.68
C ALA A 562 8.67 2.96 8.19
N LEU A 563 9.43 3.78 8.92
CA LEU A 563 9.27 3.99 10.37
C LEU A 563 7.93 4.67 10.70
N ASP A 564 7.54 5.70 9.93
CA ASP A 564 6.24 6.37 10.03
C ASP A 564 5.06 5.41 9.87
N ARG A 565 5.15 4.50 8.90
CA ARG A 565 4.13 3.46 8.69
C ARG A 565 4.00 2.56 9.92
N LEU A 566 5.12 2.08 10.45
CA LEU A 566 5.10 1.20 11.63
C LEU A 566 4.50 1.91 12.86
N ALA A 567 4.88 3.17 13.10
CA ALA A 567 4.31 3.98 14.17
C ALA A 567 2.80 4.19 13.98
N SER A 568 2.38 4.54 12.76
CA SER A 568 0.96 4.75 12.43
C SER A 568 0.11 3.49 12.58
N GLU A 569 0.65 2.32 12.20
CA GLU A 569 -0.05 1.05 12.38
C GLU A 569 -0.17 0.66 13.85
N ALA A 570 0.88 0.87 14.65
CA ALA A 570 0.85 0.61 16.09
C ALA A 570 -0.21 1.48 16.79
N ASP A 571 -0.25 2.78 16.47
CA ASP A 571 -1.25 3.70 17.01
C ASP A 571 -2.68 3.33 16.59
N ARG A 572 -2.87 2.92 15.33
CA ARG A 572 -4.19 2.44 14.86
C ARG A 572 -4.64 1.18 15.60
N ARG A 573 -3.75 0.20 15.82
CA ARG A 573 -4.07 -1.01 16.60
C ARG A 573 -4.46 -0.67 18.03
N ALA A 574 -3.75 0.27 18.68
CA ALA A 574 -4.08 0.73 20.02
C ALA A 574 -5.47 1.40 20.08
N ARG A 575 -5.77 2.29 19.11
CA ARG A 575 -7.09 2.93 19.01
C ARG A 575 -8.22 1.94 18.75
N GLU A 576 -8.00 0.95 17.88
CA GLU A 576 -9.00 -0.10 17.65
C GLU A 576 -9.26 -0.96 18.89
N ALA A 577 -8.25 -1.20 19.73
CA ALA A 577 -8.41 -1.91 21.00
C ALA A 577 -9.26 -1.09 22.00
N ASP A 578 -8.94 0.19 22.19
CA ASP A 578 -9.72 1.11 23.05
C ASP A 578 -11.19 1.24 22.58
N LEU A 579 -11.42 1.33 21.27
CA LEU A 579 -12.78 1.37 20.72
C LEU A 579 -13.55 0.07 20.97
N ARG A 580 -12.90 -1.10 20.89
CA ARG A 580 -13.54 -2.39 21.20
C ARG A 580 -13.93 -2.45 22.69
N GLU A 581 -13.03 -2.08 23.58
CA GLU A 581 -13.29 -2.03 25.03
C GLU A 581 -14.47 -1.11 25.37
N ARG A 582 -14.50 0.10 24.78
CA ARG A 582 -15.62 1.05 24.96
C ARG A 582 -16.94 0.49 24.45
N ASN A 583 -16.95 -0.15 23.28
CA ASN A 583 -18.16 -0.75 22.71
C ASN A 583 -18.67 -1.92 23.56
N GLU A 584 -17.79 -2.79 24.03
CA GLU A 584 -18.16 -3.90 24.93
C GLU A 584 -18.80 -3.37 26.22
N ARG A 585 -18.27 -2.27 26.77
CA ARG A 585 -18.85 -1.59 27.92
C ARG A 585 -20.24 -1.00 27.63
N LEU A 586 -20.43 -0.37 26.47
CA LEU A 586 -21.74 0.18 26.08
C LEU A 586 -22.79 -0.92 25.93
N VAL A 587 -22.45 -2.05 25.30
CA VAL A 587 -23.36 -3.19 25.15
C VAL A 587 -23.74 -3.77 26.50
N ARG A 588 -22.80 -3.86 27.46
CA ARG A 588 -23.09 -4.32 28.83
C ARG A 588 -24.10 -3.41 29.53
N LEU A 589 -23.93 -2.09 29.42
CA LEU A 589 -24.85 -1.11 30.02
C LEU A 589 -26.25 -1.13 29.36
N GLN A 590 -26.31 -1.30 28.03
CA GLN A 590 -27.59 -1.43 27.35
C GLN A 590 -28.38 -2.66 27.82
N ARG A 591 -27.72 -3.81 27.97
CA ARG A 591 -28.36 -5.03 28.49
C ARG A 591 -28.94 -4.86 29.90
N LEU A 592 -28.23 -4.15 30.78
CA LEU A 592 -28.74 -3.86 32.13
C LEU A 592 -29.98 -2.96 32.10
N ASN A 593 -29.99 -1.92 31.28
CA ASN A 593 -31.17 -1.05 31.15
C ASN A 593 -32.38 -1.75 30.51
N ASP A 594 -32.15 -2.67 29.57
CA ASP A 594 -33.22 -3.47 28.97
C ASP A 594 -33.91 -4.35 30.04
N VAL A 595 -33.16 -4.86 31.02
CA VAL A 595 -33.71 -5.63 32.15
C VAL A 595 -34.69 -4.78 32.97
N ILE A 596 -34.30 -3.55 33.35
CA ILE A 596 -35.16 -2.65 34.13
C ILE A 596 -36.48 -2.42 33.39
N ARG A 597 -36.38 -2.07 32.10
CA ARG A 597 -37.55 -1.76 31.27
C ARG A 597 -38.47 -2.96 31.11
N ASP A 598 -37.92 -4.16 30.96
CA ASP A 598 -38.69 -5.39 30.87
C ASP A 598 -39.45 -5.68 32.17
N VAL A 599 -38.83 -5.42 33.32
CA VAL A 599 -39.46 -5.58 34.64
C VAL A 599 -40.55 -4.52 34.85
N ASP A 600 -40.26 -3.24 34.57
CA ASP A 600 -41.24 -2.14 34.68
C ASP A 600 -42.51 -2.43 33.88
N GLN A 601 -42.35 -2.91 32.64
CA GLN A 601 -43.48 -3.24 31.79
C GLN A 601 -44.29 -4.43 32.33
N ALA A 602 -43.63 -5.41 32.96
CA ALA A 602 -44.31 -6.55 33.58
C ALA A 602 -45.13 -6.12 34.81
N MET A 603 -44.66 -5.15 35.59
CA MET A 603 -45.36 -4.65 36.78
C MET A 603 -46.65 -3.89 36.45
N VAL A 604 -46.71 -3.16 35.33
CA VAL A 604 -47.91 -2.40 34.91
C VAL A 604 -49.13 -3.32 34.73
N GLY A 605 -48.91 -4.54 34.21
CA GLY A 605 -49.97 -5.51 33.95
C GLY A 605 -50.40 -6.35 35.15
N ALA A 606 -49.58 -6.45 36.19
CA ALA A 606 -49.83 -7.29 37.35
C ALA A 606 -51.01 -6.77 38.19
N THR A 607 -51.89 -7.65 38.63
CA THR A 607 -53.10 -7.33 39.40
C THR A 607 -52.95 -7.57 40.89
N SER A 608 -51.91 -8.30 41.30
CA SER A 608 -51.61 -8.61 42.70
C SER A 608 -50.12 -8.48 43.01
N ARG A 609 -49.79 -8.38 44.31
CA ARG A 609 -48.41 -8.41 44.80
C ARG A 609 -47.66 -9.67 44.36
N ALA A 610 -48.29 -10.84 44.49
CA ALA A 610 -47.68 -12.11 44.09
C ALA A 610 -47.35 -12.17 42.58
N GLU A 611 -48.19 -11.59 41.74
CA GLU A 611 -47.92 -11.47 40.29
C GLU A 611 -46.74 -10.54 40.00
N ILE A 612 -46.60 -9.43 40.74
CA ILE A 612 -45.43 -8.54 40.63
C ILE A 612 -44.16 -9.31 41.02
N GLU A 613 -44.15 -9.93 42.20
CA GLU A 613 -42.98 -10.64 42.73
C GLU A 613 -42.53 -11.78 41.79
N THR A 614 -43.47 -12.54 41.24
CA THR A 614 -43.19 -13.61 40.27
C THR A 614 -42.64 -13.04 38.96
N ALA A 615 -43.28 -12.02 38.41
CA ALA A 615 -42.87 -11.44 37.13
C ALA A 615 -41.47 -10.81 37.19
N VAL A 616 -41.11 -10.19 38.32
CA VAL A 616 -39.76 -9.66 38.56
C VAL A 616 -38.72 -10.78 38.49
N CYS A 617 -38.94 -11.88 39.23
CA CYS A 617 -37.99 -13.00 39.25
C CYS A 617 -37.86 -13.66 37.86
N GLU A 618 -38.97 -13.87 37.15
CA GLU A 618 -38.97 -14.44 35.80
C GLU A 618 -38.23 -13.56 34.79
N ARG A 619 -38.40 -12.23 34.84
CA ARG A 619 -37.73 -11.31 33.91
C ARG A 619 -36.23 -11.16 34.19
N LEU A 620 -35.83 -11.26 35.46
CA LEU A 620 -34.41 -11.26 35.82
C LEU A 620 -33.70 -12.54 35.35
N THR A 621 -34.40 -13.66 35.30
CA THR A 621 -33.82 -14.95 34.85
C THR A 621 -34.10 -15.27 33.38
N ALA A 622 -34.90 -14.48 32.69
CA ALA A 622 -35.17 -14.62 31.26
C ALA A 622 -33.89 -14.53 30.43
N ASP A 623 -33.82 -15.30 29.34
CA ASP A 623 -32.68 -15.37 28.41
C ASP A 623 -31.32 -15.65 29.09
N ASP A 624 -31.33 -16.40 30.21
CA ASP A 624 -30.13 -16.75 31.00
C ASP A 624 -29.32 -15.52 31.47
N ARG A 625 -29.99 -14.37 31.68
CA ARG A 625 -29.35 -13.12 32.13
C ARG A 625 -28.72 -13.26 33.51
N PHE A 626 -29.45 -13.89 34.43
CA PHE A 626 -29.02 -14.27 35.77
C PHE A 626 -29.44 -15.71 36.06
N ALA A 627 -28.64 -16.43 36.86
CA ALA A 627 -28.81 -17.85 37.10
C ALA A 627 -30.01 -18.15 38.03
N PHE A 628 -30.31 -17.22 38.94
CA PHE A 628 -31.38 -17.36 39.92
C PHE A 628 -31.78 -16.00 40.49
N ALA A 629 -33.07 -15.80 40.74
CA ALA A 629 -33.60 -14.65 41.45
C ALA A 629 -34.76 -15.06 42.35
N TRP A 630 -34.85 -14.48 43.55
CA TRP A 630 -35.94 -14.75 44.48
C TRP A 630 -36.20 -13.56 45.42
N ILE A 631 -37.40 -13.51 45.99
CA ILE A 631 -37.84 -12.46 46.91
C ILE A 631 -38.15 -13.05 48.28
N ALA A 632 -37.48 -12.52 49.31
CA ALA A 632 -37.70 -12.86 50.71
C ALA A 632 -38.84 -12.03 51.31
N GLY A 633 -39.72 -12.66 52.11
CA GLY A 633 -40.78 -11.98 52.86
C GLY A 633 -40.29 -11.29 54.14
N VAL A 634 -41.06 -10.33 54.64
CA VAL A 634 -40.74 -9.55 55.88
C VAL A 634 -41.39 -10.15 57.13
N ASP A 635 -42.31 -11.11 56.97
CA ASP A 635 -43.11 -11.66 58.08
C ASP A 635 -42.24 -12.10 59.27
N ASP A 636 -42.72 -11.92 60.50
CA ASP A 636 -42.08 -12.35 61.77
C ASP A 636 -41.98 -13.88 61.94
N ARG A 637 -42.17 -14.63 60.85
CA ARG A 637 -41.97 -16.07 60.81
C ARG A 637 -40.47 -16.37 60.70
N ASP A 638 -40.07 -17.42 61.42
CA ASP A 638 -38.72 -17.96 61.38
C ASP A 638 -38.85 -19.49 61.13
N PRO A 639 -38.29 -20.03 60.03
CA PRO A 639 -37.47 -19.36 59.01
C PRO A 639 -38.27 -18.42 58.08
N VAL A 640 -37.55 -17.54 57.39
CA VAL A 640 -38.12 -16.62 56.37
C VAL A 640 -38.57 -17.43 55.15
N GLU A 641 -39.84 -17.30 54.77
CA GLU A 641 -40.41 -18.01 53.61
C GLU A 641 -40.17 -17.22 52.31
N PRO A 642 -39.72 -17.88 51.22
CA PRO A 642 -39.61 -17.25 49.91
C PRO A 642 -41.00 -16.93 49.35
N ARG A 643 -41.21 -15.70 48.88
CA ARG A 643 -42.49 -15.22 48.31
C ARG A 643 -42.61 -15.54 46.82
N ALA A 644 -41.51 -15.39 46.09
CA ALA A 644 -41.40 -15.71 44.68
C ALA A 644 -39.95 -16.12 44.35
N ALA A 645 -39.79 -16.93 43.31
CA ALA A 645 -38.49 -17.39 42.84
C ALA A 645 -38.54 -17.79 41.37
N ALA A 646 -37.43 -17.61 40.65
CA ALA A 646 -37.24 -18.10 39.30
C ALA A 646 -35.77 -18.48 39.07
N GLY A 647 -35.53 -19.56 38.33
CA GLY A 647 -34.20 -20.16 38.16
C GLY A 647 -33.77 -21.02 39.37
N GLY A 648 -32.47 -21.30 39.48
CA GLY A 648 -31.84 -21.85 40.69
C GLY A 648 -32.21 -23.26 41.17
N GLY A 649 -33.11 -23.97 40.49
CA GLY A 649 -33.39 -25.39 40.74
C GLY A 649 -33.84 -25.67 42.17
N THR A 650 -33.12 -26.55 42.87
CA THR A 650 -33.43 -26.98 44.25
C THR A 650 -32.75 -26.12 45.32
N TYR A 651 -32.18 -24.96 44.99
CA TYR A 651 -31.46 -24.12 45.95
C TYR A 651 -32.30 -23.79 47.19
N LEU A 652 -33.53 -23.30 46.99
CA LEU A 652 -34.45 -22.95 48.09
C LEU A 652 -34.87 -24.16 48.95
N GLU A 653 -34.77 -25.38 48.42
CA GLU A 653 -35.10 -26.61 49.15
C GLU A 653 -33.93 -27.08 50.05
N ASN A 654 -32.70 -26.62 49.74
CA ASN A 654 -31.46 -27.08 50.35
C ASN A 654 -30.87 -26.08 51.36
N VAL A 655 -31.48 -24.91 51.53
CA VAL A 655 -30.98 -23.82 52.38
C VAL A 655 -31.98 -23.52 53.49
N SER A 656 -31.49 -23.41 54.73
CA SER A 656 -32.28 -22.87 55.85
C SER A 656 -32.21 -21.35 55.86
N PHE A 657 -33.35 -20.69 55.94
CA PHE A 657 -33.47 -19.22 55.99
C PHE A 657 -33.77 -18.72 57.40
N ASP A 658 -33.08 -19.29 58.40
CA ASP A 658 -33.19 -18.88 59.79
C ASP A 658 -32.57 -17.50 59.99
N ARG A 659 -33.27 -16.58 60.66
CA ARG A 659 -32.79 -15.20 60.87
C ARG A 659 -31.51 -15.12 61.71
N ASP A 660 -31.26 -16.13 62.55
CA ASP A 660 -30.09 -16.24 63.42
C ASP A 660 -28.89 -16.97 62.76
N ALA A 661 -28.99 -17.35 61.49
CA ALA A 661 -27.91 -18.06 60.78
C ALA A 661 -26.63 -17.22 60.65
N SER A 662 -25.46 -17.85 60.81
CA SER A 662 -24.16 -17.18 60.71
C SER A 662 -23.15 -18.01 59.92
N PRO A 663 -22.56 -17.47 58.83
CA PRO A 663 -22.89 -16.19 58.20
C PRO A 663 -24.30 -16.21 57.56
N PRO A 664 -25.08 -15.12 57.67
CA PRO A 664 -26.42 -15.05 57.10
C PRO A 664 -26.37 -15.10 55.56
N GLU A 665 -27.43 -15.63 54.96
CA GLU A 665 -27.66 -15.59 53.52
C GLU A 665 -27.86 -14.11 53.07
N PRO A 666 -27.46 -13.71 51.85
CA PRO A 666 -27.50 -12.31 51.41
C PRO A 666 -28.86 -11.58 51.57
N ALA A 667 -29.99 -12.23 51.30
CA ALA A 667 -31.31 -11.66 51.49
C ALA A 667 -31.62 -11.43 52.98
N LEU A 668 -31.24 -12.37 53.85
CA LEU A 668 -31.41 -12.22 55.31
C LEU A 668 -30.54 -11.09 55.86
N ALA A 669 -29.29 -11.00 55.40
CA ALA A 669 -28.39 -9.90 55.76
C ALA A 669 -29.00 -8.55 55.35
N THR A 670 -29.55 -8.47 54.14
CA THR A 670 -30.21 -7.26 53.61
C THR A 670 -31.48 -6.90 54.38
N LEU A 671 -32.31 -7.88 54.75
CA LEU A 671 -33.49 -7.65 55.60
C LEU A 671 -33.10 -7.15 57.00
N ALA A 672 -31.93 -7.55 57.52
CA ALA A 672 -31.47 -7.14 58.83
C ALA A 672 -30.84 -5.73 58.84
N THR A 673 -30.14 -5.35 57.76
CA THR A 673 -29.44 -4.06 57.67
C THR A 673 -30.26 -2.96 57.00
N GLY A 674 -31.20 -3.31 56.12
CA GLY A 674 -31.84 -2.36 55.21
C GLY A 674 -30.90 -1.83 54.12
N GLU A 675 -29.70 -2.41 53.96
CA GLU A 675 -28.70 -1.99 52.98
C GLU A 675 -28.35 -3.14 52.00
N PRO A 676 -28.02 -2.83 50.73
CA PRO A 676 -27.63 -3.85 49.76
C PRO A 676 -26.45 -4.73 50.23
N THR A 677 -26.60 -6.05 50.10
CA THR A 677 -25.54 -7.02 50.40
C THR A 677 -24.95 -7.59 49.12
N VAL A 678 -23.62 -7.51 48.97
CA VAL A 678 -22.90 -8.01 47.78
C VAL A 678 -21.95 -9.16 48.16
N VAL A 679 -21.93 -10.18 47.31
CA VAL A 679 -21.00 -11.30 47.36
C VAL A 679 -20.31 -11.43 46.01
N ASP A 680 -19.10 -10.87 45.89
CA ASP A 680 -18.31 -10.90 44.65
C ASP A 680 -17.97 -12.31 44.20
N SER A 681 -17.72 -13.21 45.16
CA SER A 681 -17.31 -14.57 44.91
C SER A 681 -17.80 -15.48 46.05
N LEU A 682 -18.69 -16.42 45.73
CA LEU A 682 -19.14 -17.47 46.65
C LEU A 682 -17.97 -18.42 47.00
N ALA A 683 -16.98 -18.56 46.12
CA ALA A 683 -15.83 -19.43 46.34
C ALA A 683 -14.94 -18.96 47.51
N ASP A 684 -14.96 -17.66 47.83
CA ASP A 684 -14.20 -17.04 48.91
C ASP A 684 -14.95 -17.00 50.24
N ARG A 685 -16.23 -17.44 50.26
CA ARG A 685 -17.05 -17.50 51.47
C ARG A 685 -16.87 -18.83 52.21
N ASP A 686 -17.25 -18.82 53.48
CA ASP A 686 -17.15 -20.01 54.34
C ASP A 686 -18.12 -21.10 53.84
N ARG A 687 -17.56 -22.20 53.33
CA ARG A 687 -18.31 -23.33 52.79
C ARG A 687 -19.07 -24.13 53.85
N SER A 688 -18.83 -23.86 55.13
CA SER A 688 -19.62 -24.46 56.22
C SER A 688 -21.03 -23.86 56.33
N ALA A 689 -21.29 -22.71 55.69
CA ALA A 689 -22.64 -22.17 55.58
C ALA A 689 -23.44 -22.92 54.50
N ASP A 690 -24.63 -23.40 54.87
CA ASP A 690 -25.49 -24.22 54.00
C ASP A 690 -25.77 -23.53 52.66
N TRP A 691 -26.08 -22.23 52.68
CA TRP A 691 -26.36 -21.43 51.48
C TRP A 691 -25.16 -21.30 50.53
N VAL A 692 -23.93 -21.24 51.06
CA VAL A 692 -22.71 -21.19 50.22
C VAL A 692 -22.51 -22.53 49.51
N SER A 693 -22.66 -23.64 50.24
CA SER A 693 -22.51 -24.98 49.67
C SER A 693 -23.57 -25.29 48.61
N ALA A 694 -24.85 -25.02 48.92
CA ALA A 694 -25.96 -25.20 47.99
C ALA A 694 -25.84 -24.28 46.76
N GLY A 695 -25.35 -23.05 46.94
CA GLY A 695 -25.15 -22.10 45.85
C GLY A 695 -24.06 -22.55 44.88
N LEU A 696 -22.94 -23.07 45.40
CA LEU A 696 -21.87 -23.65 44.56
C LEU A 696 -22.34 -24.90 43.80
N ASP A 697 -23.12 -25.77 44.46
CA ASP A 697 -23.70 -26.96 43.83
C ASP A 697 -24.73 -26.60 42.73
N ALA A 698 -25.44 -25.48 42.90
CA ALA A 698 -26.35 -24.91 41.92
C ALA A 698 -25.63 -24.12 40.79
N GLY A 699 -24.31 -23.94 40.88
CA GLY A 699 -23.49 -23.28 39.85
C GLY A 699 -23.38 -21.76 40.00
N PHE A 700 -23.70 -21.20 41.17
CA PHE A 700 -23.58 -19.76 41.42
C PHE A 700 -22.16 -19.37 41.79
N ALA A 701 -21.71 -18.23 41.27
CA ALA A 701 -20.39 -17.66 41.55
C ALA A 701 -20.46 -16.32 42.29
N ALA A 702 -21.52 -15.53 42.11
CA ALA A 702 -21.72 -14.25 42.80
C ALA A 702 -23.20 -14.05 43.17
N ALA A 703 -23.46 -13.18 44.15
CA ALA A 703 -24.82 -12.82 44.58
C ALA A 703 -24.93 -11.34 44.96
N VAL A 704 -26.10 -10.76 44.73
CA VAL A 704 -26.50 -9.45 45.27
C VAL A 704 -27.88 -9.57 45.88
N ALA A 705 -28.11 -8.89 47.00
CA ALA A 705 -29.43 -8.72 47.57
C ALA A 705 -29.69 -7.24 47.84
N VAL A 706 -30.88 -6.77 47.47
CA VAL A 706 -31.31 -5.36 47.60
C VAL A 706 -32.64 -5.29 48.36
N PRO A 707 -32.81 -4.31 49.27
CA PRO A 707 -34.03 -4.17 50.06
C PRO A 707 -35.17 -3.65 49.18
N LEU A 708 -36.37 -4.21 49.35
CA LEU A 708 -37.60 -3.70 48.75
C LEU A 708 -38.28 -2.81 49.79
N SER A 709 -37.85 -1.55 49.90
CA SER A 709 -38.37 -0.60 50.90
C SER A 709 -38.92 0.66 50.24
N LEU A 710 -40.04 1.19 50.74
CA LEU A 710 -40.58 2.48 50.27
C LEU A 710 -41.13 3.27 51.47
N HIS A 711 -40.66 4.51 51.65
CA HIS A 711 -41.02 5.38 52.79
C HIS A 711 -40.93 4.65 54.16
N ASP A 712 -39.82 3.96 54.41
CA ASP A 712 -39.56 3.19 55.65
C ASP A 712 -40.54 2.02 55.92
N ILE A 713 -41.24 1.58 54.87
CA ILE A 713 -42.02 0.34 54.86
C ILE A 713 -41.24 -0.72 54.08
N ASP A 714 -40.87 -1.80 54.78
CA ASP A 714 -40.18 -2.94 54.18
C ASP A 714 -41.19 -3.92 53.58
N TYR A 715 -41.03 -4.20 52.29
CA TYR A 715 -41.81 -5.19 51.55
C TYR A 715 -41.08 -6.51 51.38
N GLY A 716 -39.76 -6.54 51.48
CA GLY A 716 -38.94 -7.75 51.35
C GLY A 716 -37.49 -7.45 50.99
N ALA A 717 -36.78 -8.47 50.53
CA ALA A 717 -35.49 -8.31 49.87
C ALA A 717 -35.46 -9.12 48.57
N LEU A 718 -34.96 -8.54 47.49
CA LEU A 718 -34.75 -9.21 46.21
C LEU A 718 -33.30 -9.67 46.14
N ALA A 719 -33.10 -10.98 46.01
CA ALA A 719 -31.77 -11.58 45.84
C ALA A 719 -31.60 -12.17 44.43
N VAL A 720 -30.44 -11.89 43.83
CA VAL A 720 -30.09 -12.25 42.45
C VAL A 720 -28.70 -12.88 42.42
N TYR A 721 -28.57 -13.99 41.72
CA TYR A 721 -27.37 -14.80 41.64
C TYR A 721 -26.87 -14.91 40.20
N ALA A 722 -25.55 -14.86 40.03
CA ALA A 722 -24.87 -14.96 38.75
C ALA A 722 -23.94 -16.19 38.72
N ASP A 723 -23.71 -16.71 37.51
CA ASP A 723 -22.81 -17.83 37.22
C ASP A 723 -21.33 -17.42 37.09
N ARG A 724 -21.05 -16.11 37.11
CA ARG A 724 -19.70 -15.53 37.01
C ARG A 724 -19.37 -14.68 38.25
N PRO A 725 -18.13 -14.79 38.78
CA PRO A 725 -17.68 -13.94 39.88
C PRO A 725 -17.59 -12.48 39.45
N GLU A 726 -17.60 -11.57 40.42
CA GLU A 726 -17.46 -10.12 40.23
C GLU A 726 -18.47 -9.53 39.22
N THR A 727 -19.67 -10.14 39.13
CA THR A 727 -20.72 -9.67 38.21
C THR A 727 -21.37 -8.38 38.70
N PHE A 728 -21.44 -8.17 40.02
CA PHE A 728 -22.17 -7.07 40.65
C PHE A 728 -21.22 -5.96 41.12
N ASP A 729 -20.72 -5.15 40.17
CA ASP A 729 -19.95 -3.94 40.51
C ASP A 729 -20.84 -2.82 41.10
N GLU A 730 -20.23 -1.77 41.65
CA GLU A 730 -20.95 -0.64 42.28
C GLU A 730 -22.07 -0.05 41.39
N ARG A 731 -21.85 -0.01 40.06
CA ARG A 731 -22.85 0.49 39.12
C ARG A 731 -24.01 -0.48 38.95
N THR A 732 -23.72 -1.76 38.87
CA THR A 732 -24.74 -2.81 38.75
C THR A 732 -25.58 -2.88 40.01
N VAL A 733 -24.97 -2.74 41.20
CA VAL A 733 -25.69 -2.66 42.47
C VAL A 733 -26.64 -1.46 42.50
N ALA A 734 -26.19 -0.28 42.04
CA ALA A 734 -27.06 0.90 41.94
C ALA A 734 -28.28 0.65 41.01
N VAL A 735 -28.08 -0.03 39.87
CA VAL A 735 -29.17 -0.41 38.97
C VAL A 735 -30.18 -1.35 39.66
N PHE A 736 -29.71 -2.32 40.44
CA PHE A 736 -30.60 -3.21 41.20
C PHE A 736 -31.33 -2.49 42.34
N ALA A 737 -30.71 -1.50 42.98
CA ALA A 737 -31.36 -0.66 43.97
C ALA A 737 -32.48 0.18 43.33
N ASP A 738 -32.23 0.84 42.20
CA ASP A 738 -33.24 1.59 41.46
C ASP A 738 -34.42 0.68 41.02
N LEU A 739 -34.10 -0.56 40.62
CA LEU A 739 -35.10 -1.56 40.30
C LEU A 739 -35.93 -1.97 41.54
N ALA A 740 -35.26 -2.18 42.67
CA ALA A 740 -35.90 -2.53 43.93
C ALA A 740 -36.88 -1.46 44.42
N ASP A 741 -36.51 -0.18 44.30
CA ASP A 741 -37.39 0.97 44.60
C ASP A 741 -38.63 0.95 43.71
N THR A 742 -38.46 0.68 42.42
CA THR A 742 -39.59 0.63 41.47
C THR A 742 -40.52 -0.56 41.75
N VAL A 743 -39.96 -1.71 42.15
CA VAL A 743 -40.72 -2.88 42.59
C VAL A 743 -41.48 -2.59 43.88
N ALA A 744 -40.84 -1.96 44.88
CA ALA A 744 -41.49 -1.57 46.13
C ALA A 744 -42.64 -0.57 45.87
N TYR A 745 -42.46 0.38 44.96
CA TYR A 745 -43.53 1.28 44.51
C TYR A 745 -44.72 0.51 43.89
N GLY A 746 -44.42 -0.43 42.98
CA GLY A 746 -45.44 -1.28 42.36
C GLY A 746 -46.24 -2.09 43.39
N ILE A 747 -45.55 -2.70 44.37
CA ILE A 747 -46.17 -3.46 45.45
C ILE A 747 -47.05 -2.54 46.31
N ASN A 748 -46.53 -1.40 46.77
CA ASN A 748 -47.26 -0.44 47.59
C ASN A 748 -48.55 0.04 46.91
N ALA A 749 -48.48 0.38 45.62
CA ALA A 749 -49.63 0.84 44.85
C ALA A 749 -50.74 -0.24 44.78
N ARG A 750 -50.36 -1.51 44.63
CA ARG A 750 -51.32 -2.64 44.59
C ARG A 750 -51.91 -2.95 45.97
N GLU A 751 -51.08 -2.96 47.00
CA GLU A 751 -51.52 -3.23 48.36
C GLU A 751 -52.43 -2.12 48.91
N THR A 752 -52.11 -0.85 48.63
CA THR A 752 -52.95 0.30 48.99
C THR A 752 -54.33 0.19 48.32
N LYS A 753 -54.38 -0.11 47.01
CA LYS A 753 -55.65 -0.33 46.30
C LYS A 753 -56.44 -1.50 46.89
N ARG A 754 -55.77 -2.60 47.22
CA ARG A 754 -56.41 -3.78 47.85
C ARG A 754 -56.96 -3.44 49.23
N GLY A 755 -56.23 -2.68 50.05
CA GLY A 755 -56.69 -2.25 51.37
C GLY A 755 -57.88 -1.28 51.35
N LEU A 756 -57.94 -0.39 50.35
CA LEU A 756 -59.11 0.49 50.13
C LEU A 756 -60.37 -0.32 49.76
N LEU A 757 -60.20 -1.40 49.00
CA LEU A 757 -61.30 -2.28 48.57
C LEU A 757 -61.64 -3.35 49.61
N ALA A 758 -60.71 -3.70 50.51
CA ALA A 758 -60.92 -4.70 51.55
C ALA A 758 -61.78 -4.16 52.71
N ALA A 759 -62.92 -4.80 52.94
CA ALA A 759 -63.84 -4.49 54.04
C ALA A 759 -63.41 -5.08 55.41
N GLY A 760 -62.18 -5.59 55.55
CA GLY A 760 -61.66 -6.22 56.77
C GLY A 760 -60.16 -6.00 56.96
N GLY A 761 -59.72 -6.03 58.21
CA GLY A 761 -58.35 -5.74 58.62
C GLY A 761 -58.25 -5.41 60.12
N THR A 762 -57.03 -5.11 60.58
CA THR A 762 -56.79 -4.68 61.96
C THR A 762 -57.20 -3.22 62.11
N GLU A 763 -58.29 -2.97 62.83
CA GLU A 763 -58.73 -1.63 63.20
C GLU A 763 -58.03 -1.19 64.47
N LEU A 764 -57.40 -0.01 64.43
CA LEU A 764 -56.84 0.66 65.59
C LEU A 764 -57.66 1.92 65.90
N LYS A 765 -57.91 2.16 67.18
CA LYS A 765 -58.38 3.45 67.70
C LYS A 765 -57.20 4.11 68.41
N LEU A 766 -56.81 5.27 67.93
CA LEU A 766 -55.64 6.03 68.36
C LEU A 766 -56.10 7.36 68.97
N ALA A 767 -55.34 7.82 69.93
CA ALA A 767 -55.49 9.11 70.61
C ALA A 767 -54.20 9.92 70.42
N VAL A 768 -54.33 11.17 69.99
CA VAL A 768 -53.23 12.13 69.87
C VAL A 768 -53.55 13.34 70.74
N GLY A 769 -52.65 13.70 71.64
CA GLY A 769 -52.84 14.76 72.62
C GLY A 769 -52.82 16.18 72.05
N ASP A 770 -53.05 17.15 72.95
CA ASP A 770 -53.14 18.57 72.64
C ASP A 770 -51.83 19.16 72.09
N GLY A 771 -51.95 20.10 71.13
CA GLY A 771 -50.85 20.85 70.55
C GLY A 771 -50.01 20.13 69.50
N GLU A 772 -50.24 18.83 69.28
CA GLU A 772 -49.50 18.04 68.29
C GLU A 772 -50.22 17.95 66.93
N SER A 773 -51.53 18.20 66.88
CA SER A 773 -52.35 18.13 65.66
C SER A 773 -53.01 19.47 65.35
N VAL A 774 -52.96 19.89 64.08
CA VAL A 774 -53.69 21.06 63.55
C VAL A 774 -55.20 20.92 63.75
N LEU A 775 -55.73 19.70 63.85
CA LEU A 775 -57.14 19.45 64.11
C LEU A 775 -57.55 19.86 65.54
N THR A 776 -56.68 19.70 66.53
CA THR A 776 -56.93 20.13 67.91
C THR A 776 -56.97 21.65 68.01
N GLU A 777 -56.04 22.33 67.32
CA GLU A 777 -56.03 23.79 67.18
C GLU A 777 -57.33 24.32 66.58
N LEU A 778 -57.81 23.72 65.49
CA LEU A 778 -59.08 24.11 64.85
C LEU A 778 -60.30 23.76 65.72
N ALA A 779 -60.28 22.63 66.42
CA ALA A 779 -61.36 22.21 67.31
C ALA A 779 -61.52 23.14 68.52
N ALA A 780 -60.46 23.78 69.00
CA ALA A 780 -60.50 24.77 70.08
C ALA A 780 -61.32 26.03 69.74
N ALA A 781 -61.62 26.27 68.46
CA ALA A 781 -62.45 27.39 68.02
C ALA A 781 -63.96 27.04 67.89
N VAL A 782 -64.35 25.82 68.30
CA VAL A 782 -65.71 25.30 68.13
C VAL A 782 -66.27 24.70 69.42
N THR A 783 -67.61 24.70 69.55
CA THR A 783 -68.30 24.17 70.75
C THR A 783 -68.78 22.74 70.48
N GLY A 784 -67.85 21.82 70.21
CA GLY A 784 -68.13 20.41 69.94
C GLY A 784 -67.02 19.72 69.14
N PRO A 785 -67.11 18.40 68.92
CA PRO A 785 -66.07 17.67 68.19
C PRO A 785 -66.08 18.07 66.70
N LEU A 786 -64.89 18.39 66.20
CA LEU A 786 -64.63 18.58 64.79
C LEU A 786 -64.45 17.20 64.14
N ARG A 787 -65.26 16.87 63.13
CA ARG A 787 -65.17 15.58 62.43
C ARG A 787 -64.65 15.76 61.01
N VAL A 788 -63.56 15.07 60.67
CA VAL A 788 -63.00 15.11 59.31
C VAL A 788 -63.90 14.33 58.36
N VAL A 789 -64.21 14.92 57.21
CA VAL A 789 -65.04 14.31 56.16
C VAL A 789 -64.17 13.82 55.02
N GLU A 790 -63.22 14.64 54.60
CA GLU A 790 -62.40 14.37 53.43
C GLU A 790 -61.02 15.03 53.63
N THR A 791 -59.99 14.38 53.12
CA THR A 791 -58.64 14.95 53.06
C THR A 791 -58.10 14.75 51.65
N ARG A 792 -57.57 15.83 51.06
CA ARG A 792 -56.98 15.84 49.72
C ARG A 792 -55.57 16.44 49.78
N PRO A 793 -54.51 15.67 49.49
CA PRO A 793 -53.20 16.27 49.26
C PRO A 793 -53.25 17.15 48.00
N LEU A 794 -52.59 18.30 48.03
CA LEU A 794 -52.42 19.22 46.90
C LEU A 794 -50.96 19.16 46.39
N ASP A 795 -50.68 19.76 45.23
CA ASP A 795 -49.32 19.91 44.73
C ASP A 795 -48.54 20.96 45.55
N GLY A 796 -47.32 20.63 45.98
CA GLY A 796 -46.61 21.36 47.04
C GLY A 796 -47.01 20.82 48.41
N ASP A 797 -46.29 21.18 49.48
CA ASP A 797 -46.45 20.63 50.83
C ASP A 797 -47.78 21.05 51.52
N ALA A 798 -48.89 21.05 50.80
CA ALA A 798 -50.19 21.53 51.23
C ALA A 798 -51.24 20.41 51.19
N THR A 799 -52.09 20.37 52.21
CA THR A 799 -53.20 19.42 52.32
C THR A 799 -54.50 20.15 52.59
N GLU A 800 -55.53 19.85 51.79
CA GLU A 800 -56.88 20.34 51.97
C GLU A 800 -57.67 19.37 52.87
N ILE A 801 -58.18 19.87 53.99
CA ILE A 801 -58.98 19.11 54.95
C ILE A 801 -60.39 19.67 54.97
N THR A 802 -61.38 18.84 54.64
CA THR A 802 -62.80 19.17 54.79
C THR A 802 -63.32 18.55 56.08
N PHE A 803 -63.96 19.35 56.92
CA PHE A 803 -64.46 18.92 58.22
C PHE A 803 -65.85 19.50 58.54
N VAL A 804 -66.61 18.80 59.37
CA VAL A 804 -67.86 19.27 59.97
C VAL A 804 -67.58 19.76 61.37
N ALA A 805 -68.13 20.93 61.70
CA ALA A 805 -68.00 21.50 63.03
C ALA A 805 -69.37 22.06 63.49
N PRO A 806 -69.94 21.56 64.60
CA PRO A 806 -71.21 22.05 65.13
C PRO A 806 -71.05 23.45 65.75
N ASP A 807 -72.01 24.35 65.50
CA ASP A 807 -72.05 25.71 66.07
C ASP A 807 -70.76 26.54 65.84
N ALA A 808 -70.14 26.39 64.66
CA ALA A 808 -68.91 27.06 64.29
C ALA A 808 -69.16 28.36 63.50
N SER A 809 -68.45 29.45 63.84
CA SER A 809 -68.39 30.65 62.97
C SER A 809 -67.09 30.67 62.16
N LEU A 810 -67.18 30.98 60.86
CA LEU A 810 -66.01 31.12 59.99
C LEU A 810 -64.99 32.15 60.54
N SER A 811 -65.47 33.18 61.25
CA SER A 811 -64.61 34.17 61.91
C SER A 811 -63.77 33.58 63.05
N ALA A 812 -64.34 32.70 63.88
CA ALA A 812 -63.61 32.07 64.98
C ALA A 812 -62.54 31.10 64.46
N LEU A 813 -62.88 30.33 63.43
CA LEU A 813 -61.93 29.44 62.76
C LEU A 813 -60.77 30.21 62.09
N ARG A 814 -61.05 31.35 61.45
CA ARG A 814 -60.03 32.22 60.83
C ARG A 814 -59.09 32.88 61.84
N GLU A 815 -59.63 33.37 62.95
CA GLU A 815 -58.79 33.94 64.02
C GLU A 815 -57.85 32.89 64.62
N ARG A 816 -58.30 31.62 64.66
CA ARG A 816 -57.49 30.52 65.15
C ARG A 816 -56.46 30.04 64.12
N SER A 817 -56.81 29.98 62.83
CA SER A 817 -55.89 29.60 61.76
C SER A 817 -54.67 30.51 61.64
N GLU A 818 -54.76 31.79 62.02
CA GLU A 818 -53.61 32.71 62.05
C GLU A 818 -52.47 32.27 62.99
N ARG A 819 -52.74 31.35 63.93
CA ARG A 819 -51.78 30.83 64.92
C ARG A 819 -51.28 29.42 64.61
N SER A 820 -51.69 28.86 63.47
CA SER A 820 -51.48 27.48 63.06
C SER A 820 -50.96 27.46 61.61
N PRO A 821 -50.36 26.36 61.09
CA PRO A 821 -49.93 26.28 59.69
C PRO A 821 -51.08 26.17 58.67
N VAL A 822 -52.23 26.77 58.97
CA VAL A 822 -53.43 26.78 58.13
C VAL A 822 -53.41 28.04 57.25
N GLU A 823 -53.30 27.87 55.94
CA GLU A 823 -53.24 28.98 54.98
C GLU A 823 -54.61 29.66 54.79
N THR A 824 -55.64 28.85 54.56
CA THR A 824 -56.99 29.34 54.26
C THR A 824 -58.03 28.49 54.98
N VAL A 825 -59.14 29.12 55.38
CA VAL A 825 -60.36 28.44 55.84
C VAL A 825 -61.56 29.05 55.15
N GLU A 826 -62.37 28.19 54.54
CA GLU A 826 -63.54 28.54 53.75
C GLU A 826 -64.75 27.67 54.14
N THR A 827 -65.96 28.20 53.91
CA THR A 827 -67.20 27.45 54.13
C THR A 827 -67.62 26.78 52.82
N VAL A 828 -67.83 25.46 52.85
CA VAL A 828 -68.24 24.66 51.70
C VAL A 828 -69.77 24.56 51.61
N SER A 829 -70.43 24.35 52.75
CA SER A 829 -71.89 24.26 52.83
C SER A 829 -72.39 24.71 54.19
N ASP A 830 -73.48 25.49 54.16
CA ASP A 830 -74.16 26.04 55.32
C ASP A 830 -75.67 25.75 55.20
N ARG A 831 -76.06 24.50 55.47
CA ARG A 831 -77.46 24.04 55.40
C ARG A 831 -77.77 23.13 56.59
N GLY A 832 -78.51 23.66 57.58
CA GLY A 832 -78.95 22.92 58.77
C GLY A 832 -78.09 23.21 60.00
N ASP A 833 -78.12 22.31 60.98
CA ASP A 833 -77.37 22.41 62.25
C ASP A 833 -75.90 21.91 62.14
N GLU A 834 -75.44 21.56 60.93
CA GLU A 834 -74.08 21.11 60.64
C GLU A 834 -73.41 21.99 59.57
N HIS A 835 -72.32 22.68 59.93
CA HIS A 835 -71.55 23.53 59.02
C HIS A 835 -70.32 22.78 58.50
N VAL A 836 -70.12 22.79 57.19
CA VAL A 836 -68.98 22.13 56.53
C VAL A 836 -67.95 23.19 56.13
N PHE A 837 -66.72 23.02 56.63
CA PHE A 837 -65.58 23.88 56.34
C PHE A 837 -64.50 23.13 55.60
N ARG A 838 -63.65 23.90 54.93
CA ARG A 838 -62.47 23.44 54.24
C ARG A 838 -61.29 24.29 54.66
N ALA A 839 -60.23 23.66 55.12
CA ALA A 839 -58.98 24.30 55.49
C ALA A 839 -57.84 23.79 54.61
N THR A 840 -56.99 24.69 54.11
CA THR A 840 -55.73 24.32 53.47
C THR A 840 -54.61 24.48 54.48
N VAL A 841 -53.85 23.41 54.72
CA VAL A 841 -52.78 23.35 55.72
C VAL A 841 -51.45 23.07 55.03
N THR A 842 -50.40 23.79 55.39
CA THR A 842 -49.04 23.52 54.89
C THR A 842 -48.26 22.69 55.90
N GLY A 843 -47.63 21.60 55.45
CA GLY A 843 -46.88 20.68 56.29
C GLY A 843 -47.69 19.45 56.74
N PRO A 844 -47.13 18.65 57.68
CA PRO A 844 -47.67 17.35 58.04
C PRO A 844 -49.02 17.47 58.75
N VAL A 845 -49.99 16.69 58.30
CA VAL A 845 -51.31 16.58 58.92
C VAL A 845 -51.65 15.12 59.19
N LEU A 846 -52.19 14.86 60.38
CA LEU A 846 -52.48 13.52 60.86
C LEU A 846 -53.23 12.64 59.84
N PRO A 847 -54.31 13.08 59.15
CA PRO A 847 -55.00 12.23 58.19
C PRO A 847 -54.13 11.79 56.99
N ALA A 848 -53.21 12.64 56.54
CA ALA A 848 -52.30 12.33 55.43
C ALA A 848 -51.17 11.39 55.87
N GLU A 849 -50.57 11.65 57.04
CA GLU A 849 -49.50 10.81 57.60
C GLU A 849 -50.01 9.39 57.96
N LEU A 850 -51.25 9.26 58.43
CA LEU A 850 -51.85 7.94 58.66
C LEU A 850 -51.89 7.10 57.37
N VAL A 851 -52.19 7.73 56.23
CA VAL A 851 -52.18 7.07 54.91
C VAL A 851 -50.76 6.76 54.46
N GLU A 852 -49.83 7.69 54.66
CA GLU A 852 -48.41 7.51 54.34
C GLU A 852 -47.80 6.32 55.07
N PHE A 853 -48.14 6.12 56.34
CA PHE A 853 -47.71 4.98 57.15
C PHE A 853 -48.51 3.69 56.91
N GLY A 854 -49.36 3.64 55.88
CA GLY A 854 -50.05 2.43 55.47
C GLY A 854 -51.30 2.11 56.30
N ALA A 855 -52.02 3.13 56.77
CA ALA A 855 -53.33 2.97 57.39
C ALA A 855 -54.40 3.82 56.69
N VAL A 856 -55.59 3.25 56.55
CA VAL A 856 -56.73 3.94 55.94
C VAL A 856 -57.58 4.56 57.06
N PRO A 857 -57.64 5.90 57.17
CA PRO A 857 -58.48 6.55 58.18
C PRO A 857 -59.97 6.28 57.88
N ARG A 858 -60.69 5.79 58.89
CA ARG A 858 -62.12 5.50 58.83
C ARG A 858 -62.95 6.62 59.44
N ASP A 859 -62.47 7.17 60.56
CA ASP A 859 -63.10 8.25 61.28
C ASP A 859 -62.05 9.04 62.05
N ILE A 860 -62.16 10.36 62.03
CA ILE A 860 -61.24 11.25 62.77
C ILE A 860 -62.09 12.34 63.40
N GLU A 861 -62.05 12.37 64.73
CA GLU A 861 -62.73 13.37 65.55
C GLU A 861 -61.70 14.10 66.39
N SER A 862 -61.81 15.42 66.45
CA SER A 862 -60.91 16.25 67.25
C SER A 862 -61.69 17.13 68.20
N THR A 863 -61.19 17.20 69.43
CA THR A 863 -61.64 18.12 70.48
C THR A 863 -60.55 19.15 70.77
N GLU A 864 -60.78 20.07 71.69
CA GLU A 864 -59.77 21.05 72.13
C GLU A 864 -58.58 20.41 72.88
N THR A 865 -58.67 19.15 73.31
CA THR A 865 -57.61 18.47 74.09
C THR A 865 -57.01 17.25 73.41
N GLU A 866 -57.70 16.64 72.45
CA GLU A 866 -57.30 15.35 71.88
C GLU A 866 -57.93 15.14 70.49
N THR A 867 -57.16 14.59 69.56
CA THR A 867 -57.65 14.00 68.31
C THR A 867 -57.74 12.48 68.45
N THR A 868 -58.93 11.92 68.25
CA THR A 868 -59.16 10.48 68.16
C THR A 868 -59.27 10.06 66.69
N ALA A 869 -58.44 9.10 66.26
CA ALA A 869 -58.48 8.53 64.92
C ALA A 869 -58.80 7.03 64.96
N VAL A 870 -59.79 6.59 64.20
CA VAL A 870 -60.04 5.18 63.90
C VAL A 870 -59.45 4.88 62.54
N VAL A 871 -58.50 3.95 62.48
CA VAL A 871 -57.78 3.59 61.27
C VAL A 871 -57.85 2.10 61.00
N LEU A 872 -57.88 1.72 59.74
CA LEU A 872 -57.77 0.34 59.29
C LEU A 872 -56.38 0.13 58.69
N LEU A 873 -55.57 -0.75 59.29
CA LEU A 873 -54.24 -1.03 58.76
C LEU A 873 -54.31 -1.82 57.45
N LEU A 874 -53.39 -1.52 56.53
CA LEU A 874 -53.16 -2.37 55.37
C LEU A 874 -52.69 -3.77 55.82
N PRO A 875 -52.98 -4.85 55.07
CA PRO A 875 -52.75 -6.23 55.53
C PRO A 875 -51.31 -6.58 55.90
N HIS A 876 -50.33 -5.88 55.33
CA HIS A 876 -48.90 -6.10 55.52
C HIS A 876 -48.27 -5.17 56.56
N VAL A 877 -49.05 -4.23 57.12
CA VAL A 877 -48.57 -3.28 58.12
C VAL A 877 -48.79 -3.85 59.51
N ASP A 878 -47.71 -4.06 60.26
CA ASP A 878 -47.81 -4.48 61.66
C ASP A 878 -48.33 -3.33 62.54
N ALA A 879 -49.28 -3.67 63.42
CA ALA A 879 -49.93 -2.69 64.28
C ALA A 879 -49.00 -2.04 65.30
N ARG A 880 -48.01 -2.80 65.82
CA ARG A 880 -47.07 -2.27 66.79
C ARG A 880 -46.08 -1.34 66.09
N GLN A 881 -45.51 -1.78 64.97
CA GLN A 881 -44.57 -0.97 64.19
C GLN A 881 -45.23 0.32 63.69
N PHE A 882 -46.49 0.25 63.23
CA PHE A 882 -47.28 1.42 62.86
C PHE A 882 -47.41 2.43 64.00
N VAL A 883 -47.78 1.98 65.20
CA VAL A 883 -47.93 2.87 66.37
C VAL A 883 -46.58 3.43 66.83
N GLU A 884 -45.51 2.63 66.79
CA GLU A 884 -44.15 3.09 67.11
C GLU A 884 -43.69 4.19 66.16
N ARG A 885 -43.87 4.03 64.84
CA ARG A 885 -43.59 5.08 63.83
C ARG A 885 -44.42 6.34 64.08
N LEU A 886 -45.72 6.19 64.30
CA LEU A 886 -46.60 7.33 64.55
C LEU A 886 -46.18 8.11 65.82
N ARG A 887 -45.66 7.41 66.84
CA ARG A 887 -45.11 8.04 68.05
C ARG A 887 -43.83 8.85 67.82
N GLU A 888 -43.03 8.52 66.82
CA GLU A 888 -41.83 9.31 66.50
C GLU A 888 -42.20 10.72 66.04
N ARG A 889 -43.33 10.86 65.34
CA ARG A 889 -43.86 12.13 64.87
C ARG A 889 -44.79 12.81 65.88
N TYR A 890 -45.60 12.01 66.58
CA TYR A 890 -46.56 12.45 67.58
C TYR A 890 -46.29 11.73 68.92
N PRO A 891 -45.37 12.26 69.76
CA PRO A 891 -44.95 11.61 71.00
C PRO A 891 -46.11 11.28 71.97
N SER A 892 -47.24 11.99 71.87
CA SER A 892 -48.43 11.77 72.70
C SER A 892 -49.35 10.64 72.23
N VAL A 893 -49.03 9.92 71.15
CA VAL A 893 -49.90 8.86 70.60
C VAL A 893 -50.10 7.70 71.57
N GLU A 894 -51.38 7.47 71.91
CA GLU A 894 -51.85 6.32 72.67
C GLU A 894 -52.75 5.40 71.84
N LEU A 895 -52.55 4.08 71.98
CA LEU A 895 -53.41 3.08 71.39
C LEU A 895 -54.59 2.80 72.33
N LEU A 896 -55.77 3.31 72.01
CA LEU A 896 -56.99 3.16 72.81
C LEU A 896 -57.66 1.80 72.63
N ALA A 897 -57.67 1.27 71.40
CA ALA A 897 -58.25 -0.04 71.11
C ALA A 897 -57.62 -0.67 69.85
N ARG A 898 -57.54 -2.00 69.84
CA ARG A 898 -57.23 -2.82 68.67
C ARG A 898 -58.35 -3.84 68.47
N ARG A 899 -58.89 -3.94 67.25
CA ARG A 899 -59.96 -4.89 66.90
C ARG A 899 -59.62 -5.56 65.57
N GLU A 900 -59.71 -6.88 65.53
CA GLU A 900 -59.75 -7.60 64.27
C GLU A 900 -61.20 -7.58 63.76
N ARG A 901 -61.42 -7.01 62.56
CA ARG A 901 -62.73 -7.02 61.92
C ARG A 901 -62.80 -8.11 60.88
N ASP A 902 -63.66 -9.09 61.12
CA ASP A 902 -64.12 -10.01 60.09
C ASP A 902 -64.93 -9.24 59.03
N SER A 903 -64.54 -9.42 57.77
CA SER A 903 -65.03 -8.78 56.55
C SER A 903 -66.48 -9.15 56.20
N ARG A 904 -67.45 -8.88 57.08
CA ARG A 904 -68.87 -9.22 56.85
C ARG A 904 -69.83 -8.04 56.73
N SER A 905 -69.31 -6.84 56.50
CA SER A 905 -70.16 -5.70 56.13
C SER A 905 -69.54 -4.92 54.99
N LEU A 906 -69.92 -5.28 53.75
CA LEU A 906 -69.65 -4.48 52.57
C LEU A 906 -70.15 -3.06 52.80
N THR A 907 -69.30 -2.07 52.57
CA THR A 907 -69.74 -0.68 52.45
C THR A 907 -70.71 -0.59 51.26
N ARG A 908 -71.66 0.36 51.29
CA ARG A 908 -72.67 0.51 50.21
C ARG A 908 -72.04 0.62 48.81
N GLY A 909 -70.84 1.22 48.70
CA GLY A 909 -70.06 1.30 47.46
C GLY A 909 -69.47 -0.05 47.03
N ALA A 910 -68.79 -0.77 47.94
CA ALA A 910 -68.21 -2.07 47.63
C ALA A 910 -69.26 -3.12 47.25
N PHE A 911 -70.44 -3.08 47.89
CA PHE A 911 -71.58 -3.91 47.51
C PHE A 911 -72.09 -3.61 46.09
N LEU A 912 -72.07 -2.33 45.68
CA LEU A 912 -72.49 -1.92 44.34
C LEU A 912 -71.47 -2.34 43.28
N ASP A 913 -70.18 -2.16 43.54
CA ASP A 913 -69.12 -2.57 42.61
C ASP A 913 -69.10 -4.09 42.39
N GLU A 914 -69.27 -4.86 43.47
CA GLU A 914 -69.33 -6.33 43.39
C GLU A 914 -70.61 -6.80 42.68
N PHE A 915 -71.75 -6.15 42.93
CA PHE A 915 -72.98 -6.41 42.17
C PHE A 915 -72.85 -6.08 40.69
N GLU A 916 -72.24 -4.94 40.33
CA GLU A 916 -71.99 -4.55 38.94
C GLU A 916 -71.10 -5.55 38.22
N SER A 917 -70.07 -6.09 38.89
CA SER A 917 -69.21 -7.14 38.31
C SER A 917 -69.94 -8.46 38.03
N LEU A 918 -71.01 -8.74 38.80
CA LEU A 918 -71.78 -9.98 38.68
C LEU A 918 -72.91 -9.88 37.67
N VAL A 919 -73.37 -8.70 37.25
CA VAL A 919 -74.43 -8.53 36.24
C VAL A 919 -73.86 -8.09 34.90
N THR A 920 -74.49 -8.47 33.78
CA THR A 920 -74.07 -7.92 32.48
C THR A 920 -74.55 -6.48 32.32
N ASP A 921 -73.87 -5.69 31.48
CA ASP A 921 -74.29 -4.30 31.16
C ASP A 921 -75.78 -4.24 30.79
N ARG A 922 -76.27 -5.22 30.02
CA ARG A 922 -77.67 -5.30 29.60
C ARG A 922 -78.63 -5.61 30.76
N GLN A 923 -78.21 -6.47 31.69
CA GLN A 923 -78.98 -6.79 32.90
C GLN A 923 -79.04 -5.60 33.86
N PHE A 924 -77.94 -4.85 33.98
CA PHE A 924 -77.87 -3.64 34.79
C PHE A 924 -78.72 -2.51 34.20
N GLU A 925 -78.64 -2.30 32.88
CA GLU A 925 -79.45 -1.32 32.15
C GLU A 925 -80.95 -1.58 32.32
N VAL A 926 -81.39 -2.83 32.12
CA VAL A 926 -82.80 -3.22 32.28
C VAL A 926 -83.28 -3.00 33.72
N LEU A 927 -82.47 -3.37 34.71
CA LEU A 927 -82.80 -3.19 36.14
C LEU A 927 -82.91 -1.70 36.51
N ARG A 928 -81.95 -0.88 36.08
CA ARG A 928 -81.93 0.56 36.34
C ARG A 928 -83.13 1.25 35.67
N THR A 929 -83.41 0.96 34.41
CA THR A 929 -84.56 1.53 33.68
C THR A 929 -85.89 1.11 34.30
N ALA A 930 -86.01 -0.14 34.77
CA ALA A 930 -87.20 -0.57 35.50
C ALA A 930 -87.37 0.19 36.84
N TYR A 931 -86.29 0.38 37.59
CA TYR A 931 -86.30 1.14 38.84
C TYR A 931 -86.68 2.61 38.63
N GLU A 932 -86.03 3.31 37.69
CA GLU A 932 -86.29 4.73 37.39
C GLU A 932 -87.72 4.97 36.89
N ARG A 933 -88.32 3.99 36.22
CA ARG A 933 -89.71 4.06 35.74
C ARG A 933 -90.74 3.61 36.77
N GLY A 934 -90.32 3.35 38.01
CA GLY A 934 -91.22 2.94 39.10
C GLY A 934 -91.88 1.59 38.87
N TYR A 935 -91.24 0.66 38.14
CA TYR A 935 -91.71 -0.72 37.98
C TYR A 935 -91.79 -1.46 39.34
N PHE A 936 -90.93 -1.07 40.29
CA PHE A 936 -90.86 -1.66 41.63
C PHE A 936 -91.70 -0.92 42.69
N ASP A 937 -92.28 0.23 42.36
CA ASP A 937 -93.08 1.04 43.30
C ASP A 937 -94.44 0.39 43.62
N ARG A 938 -95.07 0.83 44.72
CA ARG A 938 -96.45 0.45 45.07
C ARG A 938 -97.33 1.69 45.27
N PRO A 939 -98.34 1.91 44.41
CA PRO A 939 -98.67 1.18 43.17
C PRO A 939 -97.61 1.38 42.07
N ARG A 940 -97.44 0.40 41.17
CA ARG A 940 -96.42 0.45 40.11
C ARG A 940 -96.71 1.61 39.15
N ALA A 941 -95.70 2.43 38.86
CA ALA A 941 -95.84 3.56 37.93
C ALA A 941 -95.68 3.13 36.47
N SER A 942 -94.99 2.02 36.19
CA SER A 942 -94.86 1.46 34.84
C SER A 942 -94.97 -0.06 34.82
N SER A 943 -95.57 -0.60 33.75
CA SER A 943 -95.72 -2.04 33.54
C SER A 943 -94.47 -2.66 32.88
N GLY A 944 -94.28 -3.98 33.02
CA GLY A 944 -93.14 -4.65 32.39
C GLY A 944 -93.16 -4.56 30.86
N GLN A 945 -94.34 -4.37 30.25
CA GLN A 945 -94.46 -4.15 28.81
C GLN A 945 -93.96 -2.74 28.43
N GLU A 946 -94.30 -1.71 29.20
CA GLU A 946 -93.85 -0.34 28.95
C GLU A 946 -92.34 -0.17 29.15
N VAL A 947 -91.75 -0.90 30.09
CA VAL A 947 -90.28 -0.98 30.24
C VAL A 947 -89.66 -1.66 29.02
N ALA A 948 -90.27 -2.74 28.52
CA ALA A 948 -89.80 -3.46 27.33
C ALA A 948 -89.86 -2.61 26.04
N ASP A 949 -90.98 -1.89 25.85
CA ASP A 949 -91.16 -0.98 24.72
C ASP A 949 -90.08 0.13 24.73
N SER A 950 -89.66 0.59 25.91
CA SER A 950 -88.62 1.63 26.01
C SER A 950 -87.20 1.15 25.74
N LEU A 951 -86.95 -0.13 25.95
CA LEU A 951 -85.65 -0.76 25.75
C LEU A 951 -85.56 -1.48 24.39
N GLY A 952 -86.62 -1.42 23.58
CA GLY A 952 -86.70 -2.03 22.25
C GLY A 952 -86.67 -3.56 22.27
N VAL A 953 -87.12 -4.19 23.36
CA VAL A 953 -87.07 -5.65 23.57
C VAL A 953 -88.45 -6.22 23.92
N SER A 954 -88.56 -7.55 23.92
CA SER A 954 -89.79 -8.22 24.34
C SER A 954 -89.98 -8.18 25.87
N GLN A 955 -91.23 -8.15 26.34
CA GLN A 955 -91.54 -8.23 27.77
C GLN A 955 -90.96 -9.49 28.46
N PRO A 956 -90.96 -10.69 27.84
CA PRO A 956 -90.25 -11.85 28.38
C PRO A 956 -88.75 -11.60 28.59
N THR A 957 -88.08 -10.89 27.69
CA THR A 957 -86.65 -10.54 27.80
C THR A 957 -86.38 -9.62 28.98
N VAL A 958 -87.22 -8.61 29.20
CA VAL A 958 -87.14 -7.74 30.39
C VAL A 958 -87.35 -8.55 31.66
N ASN A 959 -88.37 -9.41 31.71
CA ASN A 959 -88.63 -10.24 32.87
C ASN A 959 -87.48 -11.23 33.17
N TYR A 960 -86.86 -11.79 32.14
CA TYR A 960 -85.67 -12.65 32.29
C TYR A 960 -84.50 -11.88 32.90
N HIS A 961 -84.13 -10.73 32.33
CA HIS A 961 -83.03 -9.92 32.85
C HIS A 961 -83.31 -9.41 34.28
N LEU A 962 -84.54 -8.96 34.57
CA LEU A 962 -84.90 -8.55 35.94
C LEU A 962 -84.79 -9.71 36.92
N ARG A 963 -85.22 -10.91 36.54
CA ARG A 963 -85.15 -12.10 37.40
C ARG A 963 -83.70 -12.53 37.64
N GLU A 964 -82.85 -12.48 36.61
CA GLU A 964 -81.42 -12.77 36.74
C GLU A 964 -80.68 -11.74 37.59
N SER A 965 -80.93 -10.44 37.38
CA SER A 965 -80.32 -9.39 38.22
C SER A 965 -80.80 -9.49 39.67
N GLN A 966 -82.08 -9.79 39.90
CA GLN A 966 -82.61 -10.04 41.25
C GLN A 966 -82.02 -11.30 41.86
N HIS A 967 -81.85 -12.38 41.11
CA HIS A 967 -81.22 -13.61 41.59
C HIS A 967 -79.78 -13.34 42.03
N ARG A 968 -78.98 -12.66 41.19
CA ARG A 968 -77.59 -12.26 41.52
C ARG A 968 -77.51 -11.36 42.75
N LEU A 969 -78.43 -10.40 42.87
CA LEU A 969 -78.54 -9.55 44.06
C LEU A 969 -78.88 -10.37 45.32
N LEU A 970 -79.80 -11.33 45.22
CA LEU A 970 -80.16 -12.21 46.33
C LEU A 970 -79.04 -13.19 46.67
N SER A 971 -78.25 -13.64 45.70
CA SER A 971 -77.05 -14.46 45.95
C SER A 971 -76.00 -13.70 46.78
N LEU A 972 -75.82 -12.40 46.57
CA LEU A 972 -74.95 -11.56 47.41
C LEU A 972 -75.48 -11.39 48.85
N LEU A 973 -76.80 -11.45 49.04
CA LEU A 973 -77.44 -11.24 50.34
C LEU A 973 -77.66 -12.52 51.15
N PHE A 974 -77.84 -13.66 50.47
CA PHE A 974 -78.29 -14.93 51.06
C PHE A 974 -77.47 -16.16 50.64
N GLY A 975 -76.47 -16.01 49.78
CA GLY A 975 -75.59 -17.11 49.39
C GLY A 975 -74.66 -17.50 50.54
N ASP A 976 -74.83 -18.70 51.10
CA ASP A 976 -73.85 -19.28 52.02
C ASP A 976 -72.57 -19.64 51.25
N ALA A 977 -71.42 -19.23 51.80
CA ALA A 977 -70.10 -19.65 51.35
C ALA A 977 -69.86 -21.10 51.76
N ASP A 978 -70.36 -22.05 50.97
CA ASP A 978 -69.87 -23.43 50.92
C ASP A 978 -70.50 -24.16 49.72
N ASP A 979 -69.80 -24.18 48.58
CA ASP A 979 -69.58 -25.41 47.82
C ASP A 979 -68.48 -25.18 46.78
N GLY A 980 -67.26 -25.54 47.15
CA GLY A 980 -66.23 -25.89 46.19
C GLY A 980 -66.64 -27.19 45.49
N SER A 981 -67.40 -27.09 44.40
CA SER A 981 -67.48 -28.16 43.41
C SER A 981 -67.49 -27.58 42.01
N ALA A 982 -66.61 -28.14 41.17
CA ALA A 982 -66.36 -27.75 39.80
C ALA A 982 -67.66 -27.73 38.97
N GLY A 983 -67.92 -26.59 38.33
CA GLY A 983 -68.85 -26.47 37.20
C GLY A 983 -68.04 -26.08 35.97
N GLU A 984 -67.85 -27.04 35.06
CA GLU A 984 -67.36 -26.82 33.69
C GLU A 984 -68.08 -25.64 33.01
N PRO A 985 -67.38 -24.86 32.16
CA PRO A 985 -68.04 -23.90 31.30
C PRO A 985 -68.91 -24.65 30.28
N PRO A 986 -70.14 -24.17 29.96
CA PRO A 986 -70.94 -24.82 28.93
C PRO A 986 -70.30 -24.56 27.57
N ASP A 987 -70.03 -25.65 26.87
CA ASP A 987 -69.67 -25.68 25.46
C ASP A 987 -70.67 -24.88 24.61
N ASP A 988 -70.10 -24.18 23.63
CA ASP A 988 -70.79 -23.71 22.44
C ASP A 988 -71.68 -24.80 21.84
N GLU A 989 -72.98 -24.53 21.70
CA GLU A 989 -73.75 -25.15 20.62
C GLU A 989 -74.81 -24.20 20.05
N ALA A 990 -74.69 -24.00 18.75
CA ALA A 990 -75.55 -23.19 17.90
C ALA A 990 -76.96 -23.79 17.74
N ALA A 991 -77.98 -22.94 17.86
CA ALA A 991 -79.22 -22.92 17.05
C ALA A 991 -80.10 -21.72 17.41
#